data_AF-A0AAV0TE41-F1
#
_entry.id   AF-A0AAV0TE41-F1
#
_cell.length_a   1.000
_cell.length_b   1.000
_cell.length_c   1.000
_cell.angle_alpha   90.00
_cell.angle_beta   90.00
_cell.angle_gamma   90.00
#
_symmetry.space_group_name_H-M   'P 1'
#
loop_
_entity.id
_entity.type
_entity.pdbx_description
1 polymer ?
#
loop_
_entity_poly.entity_id
_entity_poly.type
_entity_poly.pdbx_seq_one_letter_code
_entity_poly.pdbx_strand_id
1 'polypeptide(L)'
;MFAQLKRESLRKLQAMEDKSPKGCIDAPIVDMIHTINAHPDYVTSSSCSGRIALFCGEAAAGNGDAPGSDLITKGGKWLIAAHATITFDQFVTALRSPDAQLSNSNMILFKHEPFIMHVVCRNVDAAKRLLQWGIASGFRESGVVLGNRKIVCAIRTTANGFEIPLGRSAEHLLVNDEYLRWIVNIANQKFEANEQKTDRLFEAFRGGFCHPAAVVQTDSRCLVELSSWTEVACKESVQLLGHASVRYRDSIVVFGGQGPTASGLTTRVATVTFLSPSKEGCLSQTYHATAGDQGPSARMYHSCTVVGTRMIVFGGRASPAKPLGDLYSMNLETKQWETIATQGVGPSPRWKHCSCAVGSVVYVYGGRDDQQVFGDMFALDLDRNPPQWRQLDGVFESLRRFDHVGAVVESTRLVFWGGMSSLESGDCSDTGGACLLFDTVKETLELKKLENASDKSQSPALFAASACSINEYQVLVVGGMTSALLANGDKATRQVYMLDVHDFKWKELGEIKHERAAFVGHSTTWMPASNVLYILGGGFQCFGFGQFYSSTYQCHISLTVSKTTRINGPEGNSANVLTGTTSALSNEKPLGVLVNKLEVKKVKTLLEKARVYDKSRRVHVANESIASDLKHTAKFLIPVTATIRDLIASTNDAELQTLEIVPDQDAYTNKFGKTSGFNRNEVIRSTICAFASQHGLSAELVKAVPEKYEFVSDVLMVPRNSFLEPQWAPFAAEMWAQVCASAKPAFSRVARKAFIDKSEKRQSRVQLLYLNNDALTSQRSKEAPGWVEIRENGIIYGWDLTRVMFSSGNVTEKARMANINCRGETIVDLFCGIGYYVLPFLVLGGAAFVHACEWNPDSVAALHFNLRRNHVADRCKVYLGDNRESAPTIGAVADRVNLGLLPTSEKAWPLAMQVLKPSGGWLHVHDNVAVEDREAWEQRVVRFMRQLAQQYGKDLTISCEHVEKVKSYAPKVYHLVADIHCVPRQSSA
;
A
#
# COMPACT_ATOMS: atom_id res chain seq x y z
N MET A 1 18.79 -6.51 -7.63
CA MET A 1 17.58 -6.41 -8.49
C MET A 1 17.28 -4.97 -8.91
N PHE A 2 17.00 -4.05 -7.98
CA PHE A 2 16.70 -2.64 -8.33
C PHE A 2 17.81 -1.95 -9.15
N ALA A 3 19.08 -2.10 -8.78
CA ALA A 3 20.20 -1.50 -9.52
C ALA A 3 20.26 -1.94 -11.00
N GLN A 4 19.85 -3.18 -11.29
CA GLN A 4 19.77 -3.67 -12.67
C GLN A 4 18.60 -3.04 -13.42
N LEU A 5 17.42 -2.98 -12.80
CA LEU A 5 16.24 -2.30 -13.36
C LEU A 5 16.50 -0.83 -13.64
N LYS A 6 17.20 -0.14 -12.72
CA LYS A 6 17.60 1.25 -12.89
C LYS A 6 18.53 1.42 -14.08
N ARG A 7 19.58 0.60 -14.20
CA ARG A 7 20.48 0.63 -15.37
C ARG A 7 19.73 0.39 -16.69
N GLU A 8 18.82 -0.57 -16.73
CA GLU A 8 18.03 -0.88 -17.94
C GLU A 8 17.08 0.27 -18.30
N SER A 9 16.38 0.86 -17.33
CA SER A 9 15.50 2.01 -17.57
C SER A 9 16.27 3.25 -18.03
N LEU A 10 17.42 3.55 -17.43
CA LEU A 10 18.26 4.68 -17.85
C LEU A 10 18.84 4.49 -19.24
N ARG A 11 19.23 3.26 -19.60
CA ARG A 11 19.70 2.94 -20.95
C ARG A 11 18.61 3.20 -22.00
N LYS A 12 17.35 2.85 -21.71
CA LYS A 12 16.22 3.11 -22.60
C LYS A 12 15.91 4.60 -22.76
N LEU A 13 15.98 5.35 -21.66
CA LEU A 13 15.84 6.82 -21.67
C LEU A 13 16.94 7.48 -22.50
N GLN A 14 18.20 7.04 -22.37
CA GLN A 14 19.33 7.55 -23.15
C GLN A 14 19.25 7.18 -24.63
N ALA A 15 18.65 6.04 -24.96
CA ALA A 15 18.42 5.62 -26.34
C ALA A 15 17.21 6.31 -27.01
N MET A 16 16.54 7.24 -26.33
CA MET A 16 15.29 7.90 -26.76
C MET A 16 14.23 6.90 -27.25
N GLU A 17 14.16 5.70 -26.66
CA GLU A 17 13.10 4.73 -26.91
C GLU A 17 11.81 5.16 -26.18
N ASP A 18 11.28 6.34 -26.51
CA ASP A 18 9.99 6.78 -26.03
C ASP A 18 8.88 6.01 -26.78
N LYS A 19 8.00 5.36 -26.01
CA LYS A 19 6.86 4.61 -26.54
C LYS A 19 5.62 5.49 -26.70
N SER A 20 5.68 6.74 -26.27
CA SER A 20 4.62 7.70 -26.52
C SER A 20 4.55 8.03 -28.02
N PRO A 21 3.37 8.43 -28.55
CA PRO A 21 3.24 8.86 -29.95
C PRO A 21 4.16 10.03 -30.34
N LYS A 22 4.70 10.76 -29.36
CA LYS A 22 5.55 11.95 -29.53
C LYS A 22 7.02 11.62 -29.75
N GLY A 23 7.48 10.45 -29.28
CA GLY A 23 8.86 9.98 -29.47
C GLY A 23 9.93 10.78 -28.70
N CYS A 24 9.55 11.67 -27.79
CA CYS A 24 10.47 12.43 -26.96
C CYS A 24 9.87 12.75 -25.58
N ILE A 25 10.76 12.92 -24.59
CA ILE A 25 10.37 13.30 -23.22
C ILE A 25 9.78 14.70 -23.22
N ASP A 26 8.72 14.90 -22.43
CA ASP A 26 8.08 16.19 -22.25
C ASP A 26 9.05 17.23 -21.67
N ALA A 27 9.30 18.29 -22.43
CA ALA A 27 10.17 19.40 -22.02
C ALA A 27 9.83 19.98 -20.62
N PRO A 28 8.55 20.16 -20.23
CA PRO A 28 8.23 20.72 -18.91
C PRO A 28 8.69 19.89 -17.70
N ILE A 29 8.94 18.58 -17.87
CA ILE A 29 9.27 17.68 -16.75
C ILE A 29 10.60 16.96 -16.92
N VAL A 30 11.39 17.34 -17.94
CA VAL A 30 12.65 16.68 -18.27
C VAL A 30 13.66 16.77 -17.12
N ASP A 31 13.79 17.94 -16.50
CA ASP A 31 14.69 18.18 -15.36
C ASP A 31 14.29 17.38 -14.12
N MET A 32 12.99 17.26 -13.88
CA MET A 32 12.45 16.43 -12.81
C MET A 32 12.75 14.95 -13.04
N ILE A 33 12.56 14.47 -14.27
CA ILE A 33 12.92 13.10 -14.64
C ILE A 33 14.41 12.86 -14.41
N HIS A 34 15.28 13.76 -14.85
CA HIS A 34 16.73 13.65 -14.63
C HIS A 34 17.09 13.63 -13.14
N THR A 35 16.47 14.51 -12.35
CA THR A 35 16.70 14.63 -10.91
C THR A 35 16.29 13.36 -10.16
N ILE A 36 15.11 12.80 -10.45
CA ILE A 36 14.66 11.51 -9.88
C ILE A 36 15.58 10.38 -10.30
N ASN A 37 15.96 10.35 -11.58
CA ASN A 37 16.81 9.30 -12.13
C ASN A 37 18.25 9.36 -11.63
N ALA A 38 18.74 10.51 -11.21
CA ALA A 38 20.02 10.65 -10.53
C ALA A 38 19.99 9.98 -9.14
N HIS A 39 18.88 10.05 -8.41
CA HIS A 39 18.78 9.56 -7.03
C HIS A 39 18.89 8.01 -6.92
N PRO A 40 19.75 7.44 -6.04
CA PRO A 40 20.10 6.02 -6.01
C PRO A 40 18.94 5.05 -5.75
N ASP A 41 17.80 5.53 -5.27
CA ASP A 41 16.62 4.71 -4.92
C ASP A 41 15.46 4.79 -5.91
N TYR A 42 15.56 5.62 -6.95
CA TYR A 42 14.47 5.88 -7.87
C TYR A 42 14.89 5.73 -9.33
N VAL A 43 13.93 5.33 -10.16
CA VAL A 43 14.03 5.43 -11.62
C VAL A 43 12.64 5.59 -12.23
N THR A 44 12.46 6.59 -13.09
CA THR A 44 11.20 6.82 -13.80
C THR A 44 10.96 5.70 -14.82
N SER A 45 9.69 5.33 -15.00
CA SER A 45 9.28 4.25 -15.91
C SER A 45 8.25 4.67 -16.95
N SER A 46 7.43 5.69 -16.64
CA SER A 46 6.55 6.38 -17.58
C SER A 46 6.14 7.71 -16.96
N SER A 47 5.93 8.73 -17.77
CA SER A 47 5.57 10.08 -17.31
C SER A 47 4.84 10.85 -18.41
N CYS A 48 3.97 11.76 -18.01
CA CYS A 48 3.32 12.76 -18.86
C CYS A 48 3.18 14.04 -18.05
N SER A 49 3.62 15.17 -18.61
CA SER A 49 3.51 16.49 -17.94
C SER A 49 2.06 16.94 -17.74
N GLY A 50 1.14 16.31 -18.46
CA GLY A 50 -0.21 16.79 -18.70
C GLY A 50 -0.33 17.30 -20.14
N ARG A 51 -1.54 17.24 -20.71
CA ARG A 51 -1.79 17.67 -22.10
C ARG A 51 -3.21 18.15 -22.33
N ILE A 52 -3.35 19.13 -23.21
CA ILE A 52 -4.61 19.50 -23.85
C ILE A 52 -4.70 18.72 -25.16
N ALA A 53 -5.82 18.05 -25.39
CA ALA A 53 -5.99 17.20 -26.55
C ALA A 53 -7.36 17.32 -27.20
N LEU A 54 -7.36 17.22 -28.53
CA LEU A 54 -8.55 17.09 -29.35
C LEU A 54 -8.49 15.73 -30.04
N PHE A 55 -9.45 14.87 -29.75
CA PHE A 55 -9.46 13.48 -30.20
C PHE A 55 -10.71 13.19 -31.03
N CYS A 56 -10.51 12.60 -32.20
CA CYS A 56 -11.56 12.19 -33.12
C CYS A 56 -11.75 10.67 -33.01
N GLY A 57 -12.87 10.22 -32.46
CA GLY A 57 -13.17 8.80 -32.24
C GLY A 57 -13.81 8.13 -33.46
N GLU A 58 -13.42 6.87 -33.72
CA GLU A 58 -13.98 6.05 -34.80
C GLU A 58 -15.19 5.23 -34.32
N ALA A 59 -16.11 4.97 -35.26
CA ALA A 59 -17.30 4.17 -35.02
C ALA A 59 -17.00 2.72 -34.64
N ALA A 60 -17.83 2.14 -33.78
CA ALA A 60 -17.87 0.69 -33.62
C ALA A 60 -18.34 0.04 -34.94
N ALA A 61 -17.52 -0.82 -35.54
CA ALA A 61 -17.97 -1.68 -36.64
C ALA A 61 -19.04 -2.65 -36.10
N GLY A 62 -20.31 -2.30 -36.28
CA GLY A 62 -21.46 -3.14 -35.94
C GLY A 62 -21.64 -4.24 -37.00
N ASN A 63 -21.86 -5.48 -36.57
CA ASN A 63 -22.53 -6.47 -37.39
C ASN A 63 -23.94 -5.97 -37.69
N GLY A 64 -24.23 -5.57 -38.93
CA GLY A 64 -25.58 -5.42 -39.51
C GLY A 64 -26.61 -4.58 -38.73
N ASP A 65 -26.97 -3.42 -39.29
CA ASP A 65 -28.29 -2.78 -39.18
C ASP A 65 -28.75 -2.11 -37.86
N ALA A 66 -27.85 -1.62 -37.00
CA ALA A 66 -28.22 -0.66 -35.96
C ALA A 66 -27.45 0.68 -36.13
N PRO A 67 -28.07 1.73 -36.72
CA PRO A 67 -27.47 3.06 -36.74
C PRO A 67 -27.64 3.74 -35.38
N GLY A 68 -26.56 4.32 -34.83
CA GLY A 68 -26.68 5.34 -33.76
C GLY A 68 -25.97 5.09 -32.43
N SER A 69 -24.84 4.36 -32.38
CA SER A 69 -24.03 4.28 -31.16
C SER A 69 -22.92 5.34 -31.13
N ASP A 70 -23.03 6.31 -30.23
CA ASP A 70 -21.97 7.32 -29.95
C ASP A 70 -20.78 6.73 -29.13
N LEU A 71 -20.69 5.40 -29.01
CA LEU A 71 -19.63 4.70 -28.27
C LEU A 71 -18.34 4.58 -29.11
N ILE A 72 -17.24 5.13 -28.58
CA ILE A 72 -15.89 4.92 -29.12
C ILE A 72 -15.36 3.58 -28.57
N THR A 73 -15.29 2.55 -29.41
CA THR A 73 -14.91 1.18 -28.98
C THR A 73 -13.55 0.71 -29.51
N LYS A 74 -13.03 1.31 -30.59
CA LYS A 74 -11.69 1.08 -31.14
C LYS A 74 -11.19 2.32 -31.90
N GLY A 75 -9.91 2.64 -31.75
CA GLY A 75 -9.24 3.59 -32.64
C GLY A 75 -9.67 5.05 -32.48
N GLY A 76 -9.11 5.89 -33.35
CA GLY A 76 -9.31 7.34 -33.39
C GLY A 76 -8.00 8.10 -33.56
N LYS A 77 -8.10 9.38 -33.93
CA LYS A 77 -6.97 10.24 -34.29
C LYS A 77 -6.83 11.41 -33.33
N TRP A 78 -5.61 11.67 -32.89
CA TRP A 78 -5.27 12.88 -32.15
C TRP A 78 -5.14 14.03 -33.14
N LEU A 79 -6.10 14.95 -33.11
CA LEU A 79 -6.08 16.19 -33.89
C LEU A 79 -5.19 17.23 -33.19
N ILE A 80 -5.21 17.24 -31.86
CA ILE A 80 -4.28 17.99 -31.00
C ILE A 80 -3.81 17.08 -29.87
N ALA A 81 -2.53 17.14 -29.54
CA ALA A 81 -1.93 16.58 -28.32
C ALA A 81 -0.81 17.52 -27.84
N ALA A 82 -1.19 18.62 -27.20
CA ALA A 82 -0.28 19.68 -26.78
C ALA A 82 0.10 19.55 -25.30
N HIS A 83 1.41 19.56 -25.02
CA HIS A 83 1.96 19.65 -23.66
C HIS A 83 2.24 21.10 -23.27
N ALA A 84 1.34 21.99 -23.68
CA ALA A 84 1.36 23.43 -23.45
C ALA A 84 -0.08 23.96 -23.60
N THR A 85 -0.28 25.22 -23.24
CA THR A 85 -1.51 25.94 -23.59
C THR A 85 -1.67 26.00 -25.12
N ILE A 86 -2.93 26.07 -25.57
CA ILE A 86 -3.28 26.16 -27.00
C ILE A 86 -4.03 27.45 -27.29
N THR A 87 -3.88 27.97 -28.50
CA THR A 87 -4.67 29.10 -28.98
C THR A 87 -6.00 28.61 -29.56
N PHE A 88 -6.99 29.50 -29.58
CA PHE A 88 -8.27 29.21 -30.23
C PHE A 88 -8.10 28.90 -31.73
N ASP A 89 -7.17 29.58 -32.40
CA ASP A 89 -6.91 29.34 -33.83
C ASP A 89 -6.31 27.96 -34.09
N GLN A 90 -5.39 27.50 -33.24
CA GLN A 90 -4.85 26.13 -33.29
C GLN A 90 -5.98 25.10 -33.10
N PHE A 91 -6.86 25.36 -32.14
CA PHE A 91 -8.01 24.52 -31.86
C PHE A 91 -8.98 24.43 -33.04
N VAL A 92 -9.39 25.56 -33.61
CA VAL A 92 -10.33 25.60 -34.76
C VAL A 92 -9.69 25.00 -36.01
N THR A 93 -8.39 25.25 -36.25
CA THR A 93 -7.68 24.67 -37.39
C THR A 93 -7.67 23.14 -37.32
N ALA A 94 -7.41 22.58 -36.14
CA ALA A 94 -7.47 21.13 -35.95
C ALA A 94 -8.89 20.58 -36.08
N LEU A 95 -9.89 21.31 -35.56
CA LEU A 95 -11.30 20.95 -35.66
C LEU A 95 -11.81 20.98 -37.11
N ARG A 96 -11.23 21.80 -37.99
CA ARG A 96 -11.57 21.87 -39.42
C ARG A 96 -10.68 20.99 -40.31
N SER A 97 -9.83 20.16 -39.71
CA SER A 97 -8.98 19.24 -40.48
C SER A 97 -9.83 18.21 -41.25
N PRO A 98 -9.34 17.69 -42.39
CA PRO A 98 -10.04 16.64 -43.14
C PRO A 98 -10.38 15.41 -42.29
N ASP A 99 -9.52 15.09 -41.31
CA ASP A 99 -9.72 14.00 -40.37
C ASP A 99 -10.91 14.22 -39.42
N ALA A 100 -11.26 15.48 -39.13
CA ALA A 100 -12.42 15.86 -38.32
C ALA A 100 -13.72 15.98 -39.15
N GLN A 101 -13.60 16.09 -40.48
CA GLN A 101 -14.70 16.27 -41.43
C GLN A 101 -15.20 14.95 -42.05
N LEU A 102 -14.46 13.84 -41.93
CA LEU A 102 -14.91 12.53 -42.41
C LEU A 102 -16.24 12.11 -41.77
N SER A 103 -17.21 11.68 -42.60
CA SER A 103 -18.56 11.22 -42.22
C SER A 103 -18.61 9.97 -41.33
N ASN A 104 -17.45 9.37 -41.05
CA ASN A 104 -17.30 8.13 -40.28
C ASN A 104 -16.82 8.38 -38.84
N SER A 105 -16.60 9.65 -38.47
CA SER A 105 -16.32 10.06 -37.10
C SER A 105 -17.58 9.95 -36.26
N ASN A 106 -17.49 9.27 -35.12
CA ASN A 106 -18.63 9.10 -34.23
C ASN A 106 -18.67 10.13 -33.09
N MET A 107 -17.53 10.71 -32.71
CA MET A 107 -17.49 11.73 -31.65
C MET A 107 -16.14 12.47 -31.61
N ILE A 108 -16.19 13.79 -31.54
CA ILE A 108 -15.04 14.66 -31.28
C ILE A 108 -15.01 14.98 -29.79
N LEU A 109 -13.90 14.65 -29.14
CA LEU A 109 -13.68 14.83 -27.71
C LEU A 109 -12.58 15.86 -27.46
N PHE A 110 -12.88 16.84 -26.62
CA PHE A 110 -11.88 17.75 -26.08
C PHE A 110 -11.51 17.34 -24.66
N LYS A 111 -10.21 17.21 -24.41
CA LYS A 111 -9.67 16.64 -23.18
C LYS A 111 -8.60 17.53 -22.61
N HIS A 112 -8.61 17.65 -21.29
CA HIS A 112 -7.41 17.98 -20.53
C HIS A 112 -7.05 16.78 -19.68
N GLU A 113 -5.87 16.19 -19.94
CA GLU A 113 -5.33 15.08 -19.17
C GLU A 113 -4.24 15.62 -18.23
N PRO A 114 -4.38 15.50 -16.90
CA PRO A 114 -3.44 16.05 -15.95
C PRO A 114 -2.14 15.22 -15.84
N PHE A 115 -1.18 15.74 -15.07
CA PHE A 115 0.11 15.12 -14.82
C PHE A 115 0.01 13.70 -14.25
N ILE A 116 0.89 12.81 -14.74
CA ILE A 116 1.07 11.46 -14.21
C ILE A 116 2.53 11.01 -14.35
N MET A 117 3.05 10.34 -13.32
CA MET A 117 4.39 9.77 -13.33
C MET A 117 4.45 8.45 -12.55
N HIS A 118 5.10 7.45 -13.12
CA HIS A 118 5.37 6.17 -12.46
C HIS A 118 6.87 6.04 -12.21
N VAL A 119 7.24 5.93 -10.94
CA VAL A 119 8.62 5.79 -10.49
C VAL A 119 8.80 4.43 -9.85
N VAL A 120 9.75 3.66 -10.35
CA VAL A 120 10.18 2.41 -9.71
C VAL A 120 11.10 2.78 -8.56
N CYS A 121 10.80 2.25 -7.38
CA CYS A 121 11.50 2.49 -6.13
C CYS A 121 12.31 1.26 -5.72
N ARG A 122 13.44 1.48 -5.03
CA ARG A 122 14.31 0.40 -4.53
C ARG A 122 13.60 -0.54 -3.56
N ASN A 123 12.86 0.02 -2.62
CA ASN A 123 12.18 -0.66 -1.53
C ASN A 123 10.89 0.10 -1.18
N VAL A 124 10.14 -0.44 -0.21
CA VAL A 124 8.84 0.13 0.20
C VAL A 124 9.04 1.50 0.84
N ASP A 125 10.13 1.69 1.58
CA ASP A 125 10.40 2.95 2.28
C ASP A 125 10.70 4.10 1.32
N ALA A 126 11.49 3.83 0.27
CA ALA A 126 11.68 4.78 -0.83
C ALA A 126 10.34 5.10 -1.50
N ALA A 127 9.48 4.09 -1.72
CA ALA A 127 8.17 4.32 -2.32
C ALA A 127 7.23 5.15 -1.43
N LYS A 128 7.28 4.94 -0.10
CA LYS A 128 6.53 5.74 0.89
C LYS A 128 6.98 7.21 0.86
N ARG A 129 8.29 7.48 0.90
CA ARG A 129 8.83 8.86 0.83
C ARG A 129 8.36 9.59 -0.43
N LEU A 130 8.48 8.92 -1.57
CA LEU A 130 8.07 9.48 -2.85
C LEU A 130 6.56 9.71 -2.93
N LEU A 131 5.76 8.79 -2.37
CA LEU A 131 4.32 8.94 -2.25
C LEU A 131 3.94 10.14 -1.37
N GLN A 132 4.63 10.32 -0.24
CA GLN A 132 4.38 11.45 0.66
C GLN A 132 4.65 12.79 0.00
N TRP A 133 5.77 12.94 -0.71
CA TRP A 133 6.03 14.15 -1.48
C TRP A 133 4.96 14.37 -2.55
N GLY A 134 4.55 13.31 -3.26
CA GLY A 134 3.41 13.36 -4.19
C GLY A 134 2.14 13.91 -3.54
N ILE A 135 1.72 13.32 -2.41
CA ILE A 135 0.51 13.73 -1.68
C ILE A 135 0.65 15.16 -1.15
N ALA A 136 1.78 15.51 -0.55
CA ALA A 136 2.06 16.85 -0.01
C ALA A 136 2.11 17.94 -1.09
N SER A 137 2.41 17.56 -2.34
CA SER A 137 2.35 18.46 -3.50
C SER A 137 0.98 18.44 -4.20
N GLY A 138 -0.06 17.85 -3.59
CA GLY A 138 -1.43 17.88 -4.09
C GLY A 138 -1.80 16.75 -5.05
N PHE A 139 -0.99 15.70 -5.19
CA PHE A 139 -1.29 14.51 -5.98
C PHE A 139 -1.95 13.43 -5.11
N ARG A 140 -3.17 13.69 -4.63
CA ARG A 140 -3.87 12.86 -3.64
C ARG A 140 -4.24 11.46 -4.13
N GLU A 141 -4.37 11.28 -5.44
CA GLU A 141 -4.71 9.99 -6.08
C GLU A 141 -3.48 9.12 -6.38
N SER A 142 -2.31 9.54 -5.88
CA SER A 142 -1.06 8.80 -5.94
C SER A 142 -1.13 7.51 -5.11
N GLY A 143 -0.33 6.51 -5.47
CA GLY A 143 -0.31 5.24 -4.75
C GLY A 143 0.90 4.37 -5.06
N VAL A 144 1.20 3.44 -4.15
CA VAL A 144 2.29 2.47 -4.32
C VAL A 144 1.73 1.12 -4.74
N VAL A 145 2.24 0.60 -5.85
CA VAL A 145 1.94 -0.74 -6.35
C VAL A 145 3.10 -1.67 -6.01
N LEU A 146 2.81 -2.68 -5.17
CA LEU A 146 3.74 -3.75 -4.83
C LEU A 146 3.64 -4.87 -5.85
N GLY A 147 4.45 -4.80 -6.91
CA GLY A 147 4.57 -5.88 -7.89
C GLY A 147 5.58 -6.94 -7.46
N ASN A 148 5.45 -8.16 -8.00
CA ASN A 148 6.32 -9.31 -7.69
C ASN A 148 7.84 -9.07 -7.91
N ARG A 149 8.23 -8.03 -8.67
CA ARG A 149 9.63 -7.69 -8.97
C ARG A 149 9.93 -6.18 -8.91
N LYS A 150 8.92 -5.33 -8.75
CA LYS A 150 9.05 -3.86 -8.81
C LYS A 150 8.12 -3.25 -7.79
N ILE A 151 8.64 -2.30 -7.04
CA ILE A 151 7.83 -1.42 -6.21
C ILE A 151 7.69 -0.14 -7.02
N VAL A 152 6.47 0.27 -7.33
CA VAL A 152 6.22 1.43 -8.20
C VAL A 152 5.36 2.43 -7.45
N CYS A 153 5.86 3.64 -7.28
CA CYS A 153 5.03 4.77 -6.85
C CYS A 153 4.46 5.46 -8.09
N ALA A 154 3.13 5.51 -8.18
CA ALA A 154 2.41 6.28 -9.18
C ALA A 154 2.05 7.64 -8.55
N ILE A 155 2.63 8.72 -9.05
CA ILE A 155 2.31 10.09 -8.66
C ILE A 155 1.37 10.66 -9.72
N ARG A 156 0.13 10.95 -9.33
CA ARG A 156 -0.92 11.34 -10.28
C ARG A 156 -2.01 12.14 -9.60
N THR A 157 -2.71 12.92 -10.40
CA THR A 157 -3.95 13.56 -9.95
C THR A 157 -5.05 13.39 -10.97
N THR A 158 -6.29 13.30 -10.50
CA THR A 158 -7.47 13.44 -11.36
C THR A 158 -8.06 14.85 -11.27
N ALA A 159 -7.59 15.65 -10.31
CA ALA A 159 -7.96 17.04 -10.22
C ALA A 159 -7.56 17.76 -11.52
N ASN A 160 -8.47 18.57 -12.06
CA ASN A 160 -8.33 19.33 -13.31
C ASN A 160 -8.41 18.53 -14.60
N GLY A 161 -8.66 17.21 -14.57
CA GLY A 161 -8.98 16.47 -15.79
C GLY A 161 -10.42 16.74 -16.27
N PHE A 162 -10.63 16.75 -17.59
CA PHE A 162 -11.97 16.67 -18.16
C PHE A 162 -11.95 16.00 -19.54
N GLU A 163 -13.10 15.49 -19.93
CA GLU A 163 -13.38 14.96 -21.27
C GLU A 163 -14.78 15.40 -21.67
N ILE A 164 -14.89 16.18 -22.75
CA ILE A 164 -16.14 16.80 -23.17
C ILE A 164 -16.38 16.50 -24.66
N PRO A 165 -17.57 15.99 -25.02
CA PRO A 165 -17.97 15.84 -26.42
C PRO A 165 -18.31 17.21 -27.02
N LEU A 166 -17.72 17.50 -28.17
CA LEU A 166 -17.98 18.73 -28.92
C LEU A 166 -18.99 18.54 -30.06
N GLY A 167 -19.07 17.33 -30.61
CA GLY A 167 -19.88 17.04 -31.79
C GLY A 167 -19.68 15.64 -32.31
N ARG A 168 -20.53 15.23 -33.26
CA ARG A 168 -20.35 13.96 -34.00
C ARG A 168 -19.30 14.09 -35.09
N SER A 169 -19.26 15.26 -35.74
CA SER A 169 -18.21 15.65 -36.68
C SER A 169 -17.97 17.15 -36.63
N ALA A 170 -16.96 17.64 -37.34
CA ALA A 170 -16.71 19.08 -37.48
C ALA A 170 -17.87 19.84 -38.14
N GLU A 171 -18.70 19.15 -38.93
CA GLU A 171 -19.90 19.71 -39.55
C GLU A 171 -21.13 19.67 -38.61
N HIS A 172 -21.10 18.79 -37.60
CA HIS A 172 -22.20 18.56 -36.66
C HIS A 172 -21.73 18.77 -35.22
N LEU A 173 -21.30 19.99 -34.93
CA LEU A 173 -20.97 20.43 -33.57
C LEU A 173 -22.25 20.60 -32.75
N LEU A 174 -22.21 20.16 -31.49
CA LEU A 174 -23.28 20.34 -30.50
C LEU A 174 -23.16 21.67 -29.75
N VAL A 175 -22.12 22.45 -30.05
CA VAL A 175 -21.72 23.65 -29.32
C VAL A 175 -21.40 24.78 -30.29
N ASN A 176 -21.51 26.02 -29.82
CA ASN A 176 -21.22 27.22 -30.60
C ASN A 176 -19.77 27.72 -30.39
N ASP A 177 -19.34 28.68 -31.22
CA ASP A 177 -17.99 29.24 -31.15
C ASP A 177 -17.67 29.91 -29.81
N GLU A 178 -18.66 30.51 -29.15
CA GLU A 178 -18.51 31.12 -27.83
C GLU A 178 -18.12 30.08 -26.77
N TYR A 179 -18.83 28.94 -26.76
CA TYR A 179 -18.52 27.80 -25.92
C TYR A 179 -17.13 27.23 -26.22
N LEU A 180 -16.76 27.12 -27.50
CA LEU A 180 -15.44 26.62 -27.90
C LEU A 180 -14.30 27.53 -27.39
N ARG A 181 -14.46 28.85 -27.47
CA ARG A 181 -13.49 29.80 -26.90
C ARG A 181 -13.40 29.66 -25.39
N TRP A 182 -14.56 29.57 -24.73
CA TRP A 182 -14.61 29.41 -23.29
C TRP A 182 -13.93 28.11 -22.84
N ILE A 183 -14.20 26.97 -23.50
CA ILE A 183 -13.64 25.70 -23.06
C ILE A 183 -12.13 25.60 -23.33
N VAL A 184 -11.62 26.23 -24.39
CA VAL A 184 -10.17 26.36 -24.61
C VAL A 184 -9.52 27.17 -23.47
N ASN A 185 -10.15 28.27 -23.04
CA ASN A 185 -9.67 29.05 -21.89
C ASN A 185 -9.66 28.21 -20.61
N ILE A 186 -10.73 27.45 -20.34
CA ILE A 186 -10.80 26.54 -19.18
C ILE A 186 -9.71 25.46 -19.25
N ALA A 187 -9.42 24.91 -20.43
CA ALA A 187 -8.34 23.94 -20.62
C ALA A 187 -6.97 24.54 -20.30
N ASN A 188 -6.71 25.76 -20.78
CA ASN A 188 -5.47 26.49 -20.50
C ASN A 188 -5.30 26.80 -19.00
N GLN A 189 -6.35 27.29 -18.34
CA GLN A 189 -6.32 27.53 -16.88
C GLN A 189 -6.05 26.24 -16.09
N LYS A 190 -6.65 25.12 -16.51
CA LYS A 190 -6.42 23.81 -15.89
C LYS A 190 -5.01 23.30 -16.13
N PHE A 191 -4.44 23.57 -17.30
CA PHE A 191 -3.05 23.24 -17.63
C PHE A 191 -2.07 24.05 -16.78
N GLU A 192 -2.28 25.35 -16.64
CA GLU A 192 -1.47 26.23 -15.78
C GLU A 192 -1.53 25.81 -14.31
N ALA A 193 -2.73 25.47 -13.80
CA ALA A 193 -2.88 24.94 -12.44
C ALA A 193 -2.17 23.59 -12.24
N ASN A 194 -2.12 22.76 -13.29
CA ASN A 194 -1.37 21.50 -13.31
C ASN A 194 0.15 21.73 -13.32
N GLU A 195 0.63 22.73 -14.07
CA GLU A 195 2.03 23.16 -14.11
C GLU A 195 2.49 23.62 -12.73
N GLN A 196 1.77 24.56 -12.09
CA GLN A 196 2.07 25.04 -10.73
C GLN A 196 2.10 23.92 -9.68
N LYS A 197 1.30 22.86 -9.86
CA LYS A 197 1.31 21.69 -8.98
C LYS A 197 2.55 20.81 -9.24
N THR A 198 2.91 20.65 -10.50
CA THR A 198 4.10 19.90 -10.93
C THR A 198 5.38 20.60 -10.49
N ASP A 199 5.45 21.92 -10.53
CA ASP A 199 6.58 22.72 -10.03
C ASP A 199 6.79 22.52 -8.53
N ARG A 200 5.71 22.57 -7.74
CA ARG A 200 5.76 22.28 -6.30
C ARG A 200 6.26 20.88 -5.99
N LEU A 201 5.89 19.89 -6.80
CA LEU A 201 6.39 18.53 -6.69
C LEU A 201 7.88 18.45 -7.03
N PHE A 202 8.29 19.16 -8.08
CA PHE A 202 9.69 19.18 -8.48
C PHE A 202 10.56 19.84 -7.40
N GLU A 203 10.12 20.95 -6.82
CA GLU A 203 10.79 21.58 -5.67
C GLU A 203 10.86 20.66 -4.44
N ALA A 204 9.81 19.89 -4.16
CA ALA A 204 9.84 18.89 -3.09
C ALA A 204 10.87 17.79 -3.36
N PHE A 205 11.03 17.33 -4.60
CA PHE A 205 12.07 16.38 -4.97
C PHE A 205 13.47 16.98 -4.92
N ARG A 206 13.66 18.22 -5.37
CA ARG A 206 14.95 18.91 -5.25
C ARG A 206 15.34 19.04 -3.79
N GLY A 207 14.43 19.49 -2.92
CA GLY A 207 14.68 19.55 -1.48
C GLY A 207 14.94 18.18 -0.85
N GLY A 208 14.17 17.16 -1.26
CA GLY A 208 14.23 15.81 -0.70
C GLY A 208 15.34 14.90 -1.22
N PHE A 209 15.88 15.15 -2.42
CA PHE A 209 17.01 14.40 -2.99
C PHE A 209 18.35 15.06 -2.73
N CYS A 210 18.40 16.39 -2.63
CA CYS A 210 19.62 17.13 -2.29
C CYS A 210 20.00 16.98 -0.82
N HIS A 211 19.03 16.66 0.04
CA HIS A 211 19.28 16.09 1.37
C HIS A 211 18.94 14.60 1.36
N PRO A 212 19.89 13.72 1.02
CA PRO A 212 19.71 12.32 1.35
C PRO A 212 19.66 12.27 2.87
N ALA A 213 18.46 12.14 3.44
CA ALA A 213 18.32 11.47 4.73
C ALA A 213 19.16 10.20 4.58
N ALA A 214 20.25 10.14 5.35
CA ALA A 214 21.28 9.13 5.23
C ALA A 214 20.61 7.77 5.01
N VAL A 215 21.20 6.94 4.16
CA VAL A 215 20.75 5.57 3.89
C VAL A 215 20.64 4.81 5.22
N VAL A 216 19.48 4.90 5.88
CA VAL A 216 19.13 4.05 6.99
C VAL A 216 18.61 2.78 6.33
N GLN A 217 19.50 1.81 6.25
CA GLN A 217 19.13 0.41 6.07
C GLN A 217 18.02 0.09 7.06
N THR A 218 16.84 -0.29 6.55
CA THR A 218 15.62 -0.52 7.35
C THR A 218 15.62 -1.82 8.15
N ASP A 219 16.76 -2.12 8.80
CA ASP A 219 16.87 -3.08 9.90
C ASP A 219 18.12 -2.82 10.79
N SER A 220 18.91 -1.79 10.50
CA SER A 220 20.11 -1.47 11.27
C SER A 220 19.78 -0.46 12.36
N ARG A 221 19.69 -0.91 13.61
CA ARG A 221 19.53 -0.02 14.77
C ARG A 221 20.63 1.04 14.75
N CYS A 222 20.22 2.30 14.67
CA CYS A 222 21.13 3.43 14.84
C CYS A 222 21.30 3.67 16.33
N LEU A 223 22.53 3.48 16.82
CA LEU A 223 22.89 3.93 18.16
C LEU A 223 23.01 5.45 18.12
N VAL A 224 22.18 6.09 18.94
CA VAL A 224 22.17 7.54 19.15
C VAL A 224 22.88 7.84 20.45
N GLU A 225 23.89 8.70 20.38
CA GLU A 225 24.66 9.17 21.52
C GLU A 225 24.87 10.68 21.41
N LEU A 226 24.82 11.38 22.55
CA LEU A 226 25.24 12.78 22.64
C LEU A 226 26.77 12.79 22.76
N SER A 227 27.48 13.07 21.66
CA SER A 227 28.95 13.01 21.67
C SER A 227 29.60 14.23 22.32
N SER A 228 29.04 15.42 22.09
CA SER A 228 29.52 16.66 22.67
C SER A 228 28.48 17.76 22.53
N TRP A 229 28.65 18.83 23.28
CA TRP A 229 27.87 20.06 23.11
C TRP A 229 28.77 21.27 23.28
N THR A 230 28.41 22.38 22.63
CA THR A 230 29.09 23.67 22.80
C THR A 230 28.08 24.81 22.79
N GLU A 231 28.40 25.89 23.51
CA GLU A 231 27.64 27.13 23.44
C GLU A 231 27.97 27.87 22.13
N VAL A 232 26.95 28.33 21.41
CA VAL A 232 27.12 29.10 20.17
C VAL A 232 27.49 30.55 20.51
N ALA A 233 28.54 31.08 19.88
CA ALA A 233 29.12 32.39 20.20
C ALA A 233 28.11 33.56 20.12
N CYS A 234 28.22 34.50 21.08
CA CYS A 234 27.21 35.47 21.51
C CYS A 234 26.55 36.42 20.47
N LYS A 235 27.00 36.54 19.21
CA LYS A 235 26.40 37.53 18.29
C LYS A 235 25.01 37.14 17.78
N GLU A 236 24.66 35.87 17.78
CA GLU A 236 23.45 35.33 17.13
C GLU A 236 22.63 34.44 18.08
N SER A 237 22.85 34.57 19.39
CA SER A 237 22.12 33.79 20.40
C SER A 237 20.64 34.21 20.47
N VAL A 238 19.75 33.24 20.31
CA VAL A 238 18.30 33.45 20.45
C VAL A 238 17.94 33.63 21.91
N GLN A 239 17.67 34.86 22.34
CA GLN A 239 17.24 35.19 23.70
C GLN A 239 15.71 35.29 23.79
N LEU A 240 15.03 34.20 23.45
CA LEU A 240 13.56 34.16 23.42
C LEU A 240 13.03 33.01 24.27
N LEU A 241 11.95 33.26 25.01
CA LEU A 241 11.17 32.25 25.74
C LEU A 241 9.80 32.07 25.07
N GLY A 242 9.36 30.82 24.93
CA GLY A 242 8.06 30.47 24.35
C GLY A 242 7.95 30.82 22.87
N HIS A 243 9.08 30.90 22.17
CA HIS A 243 9.12 30.98 20.71
C HIS A 243 8.94 29.59 20.11
N ALA A 244 8.70 29.52 18.80
CA ALA A 244 8.77 28.28 18.05
C ALA A 244 9.90 28.37 17.03
N SER A 245 10.54 27.23 16.74
CA SER A 245 11.47 27.10 15.63
C SER A 245 11.09 25.93 14.73
N VAL A 246 11.36 26.09 13.44
CA VAL A 246 11.16 25.06 12.44
C VAL A 246 12.37 24.99 11.51
N ARG A 247 12.67 23.80 11.00
CA ARG A 247 13.66 23.64 9.93
C ARG A 247 13.02 23.88 8.57
N TYR A 248 13.67 24.69 7.75
CA TYR A 248 13.36 24.83 6.33
C TYR A 248 14.64 24.74 5.51
N ARG A 249 14.77 23.68 4.71
CA ARG A 249 16.01 23.33 3.98
C ARG A 249 17.21 23.30 4.96
N ASP A 250 18.21 24.15 4.73
CA ASP A 250 19.43 24.31 5.53
C ASP A 250 19.33 25.43 6.58
N SER A 251 18.16 26.03 6.76
CA SER A 251 17.94 27.13 7.70
C SER A 251 17.02 26.74 8.85
N ILE A 252 17.23 27.38 9.99
CA ILE A 252 16.36 27.36 11.14
C ILE A 252 15.57 28.66 11.16
N VAL A 253 14.24 28.56 11.12
CA VAL A 253 13.34 29.70 11.15
C VAL A 253 12.77 29.81 12.55
N VAL A 254 13.01 30.92 13.23
CA VAL A 254 12.53 31.21 14.57
C VAL A 254 11.45 32.28 14.48
N PHE A 255 10.31 32.04 15.13
CA PHE A 255 9.21 33.00 15.17
C PHE A 255 8.69 33.24 16.59
N GLY A 256 8.40 34.51 16.88
CA GLY A 256 7.72 34.96 18.08
C GLY A 256 8.47 34.65 19.37
N GLY A 257 7.74 34.61 20.48
CA GLY A 257 8.28 34.44 21.83
C GLY A 257 8.33 35.76 22.62
N GLN A 258 8.91 35.69 23.80
CA GLN A 258 9.16 36.83 24.67
C GLN A 258 10.66 36.99 24.88
N GLY A 259 11.17 38.20 24.69
CA GLY A 259 12.60 38.49 24.82
C GLY A 259 12.90 39.99 24.90
N PRO A 260 14.18 40.35 25.07
CA PRO A 260 14.60 41.73 25.12
C PRO A 260 14.46 42.39 23.74
N THR A 261 13.96 43.63 23.72
CA THR A 261 13.92 44.48 22.52
C THR A 261 15.17 45.35 22.46
N ALA A 262 15.37 46.03 21.33
CA ALA A 262 16.43 47.03 21.16
C ALA A 262 16.39 48.17 22.22
N SER A 263 15.22 48.40 22.83
CA SER A 263 15.03 49.37 23.92
C SER A 263 15.34 48.80 25.32
N GLY A 264 15.81 47.55 25.43
CA GLY A 264 16.13 46.88 26.70
C GLY A 264 14.91 46.39 27.50
N LEU A 265 13.70 46.67 27.03
CA LEU A 265 12.46 46.16 27.61
C LEU A 265 12.26 44.70 27.19
N THR A 266 11.79 43.85 28.10
CA THR A 266 11.28 42.55 27.67
C THR A 266 9.83 42.66 27.26
N THR A 267 9.52 42.21 26.06
CA THR A 267 8.15 42.06 25.59
C THR A 267 8.01 40.87 24.66
N ARG A 268 6.77 40.57 24.27
CA ARG A 268 6.51 39.58 23.22
C ARG A 268 6.87 40.18 21.88
N VAL A 269 7.42 39.37 21.00
CA VAL A 269 7.86 39.79 19.67
C VAL A 269 7.06 39.08 18.58
N ALA A 270 6.99 39.72 17.42
CA ALA A 270 6.45 39.17 16.17
C ALA A 270 7.55 39.02 15.12
N THR A 271 8.79 38.84 15.56
CA THR A 271 9.95 38.76 14.68
C THR A 271 10.10 37.36 14.12
N VAL A 272 10.46 37.28 12.85
CA VAL A 272 10.92 36.09 12.15
C VAL A 272 12.41 36.23 11.92
N THR A 273 13.18 35.22 12.31
CA THR A 273 14.63 35.17 12.10
C THR A 273 14.99 33.88 11.38
N PHE A 274 15.76 33.97 10.29
CA PHE A 274 16.33 32.82 9.60
C PHE A 274 17.81 32.70 9.96
N LEU A 275 18.16 31.59 10.57
CA LEU A 275 19.52 31.25 10.99
C LEU A 275 20.06 30.14 10.11
N SER A 276 21.23 30.32 9.51
CA SER A 276 21.89 29.30 8.72
C SER A 276 23.15 28.81 9.45
N PRO A 277 23.25 27.51 9.77
CA PRO A 277 24.44 26.91 10.36
C PRO A 277 25.67 27.06 9.47
N SER A 278 26.80 27.46 10.04
CA SER A 278 28.11 27.44 9.38
C SER A 278 28.79 26.08 9.55
N LYS A 279 29.83 25.81 8.74
CA LYS A 279 30.66 24.60 8.88
C LYS A 279 31.37 24.51 10.24
N GLU A 280 31.52 25.64 10.94
CA GLU A 280 32.16 25.74 12.25
C GLU A 280 31.14 25.67 13.40
N GLY A 281 29.84 25.50 13.09
CA GLY A 281 28.78 25.35 14.09
C GLY A 281 28.15 26.67 14.59
N CYS A 282 28.58 27.82 14.06
CA CYS A 282 27.96 29.12 14.31
C CYS A 282 26.62 29.27 13.55
N LEU A 283 25.77 30.23 13.94
CA LEU A 283 24.45 30.44 13.35
C LEU A 283 24.31 31.81 12.68
N SER A 284 24.64 31.90 11.39
CA SER A 284 24.54 33.18 10.68
C SER A 284 23.09 33.66 10.51
N GLN A 285 22.78 34.89 10.91
CA GLN A 285 21.47 35.48 10.63
C GLN A 285 21.38 35.92 9.15
N THR A 286 20.53 35.23 8.39
CA THR A 286 20.35 35.46 6.94
C THR A 286 19.11 36.29 6.60
N TYR A 287 18.14 36.35 7.52
CA TYR A 287 16.96 37.20 7.40
C TYR A 287 16.41 37.52 8.78
N HIS A 288 15.91 38.74 8.95
CA HIS A 288 15.23 39.19 10.15
C HIS A 288 14.20 40.24 9.79
N ALA A 289 12.95 40.03 10.21
CA ALA A 289 11.89 41.02 10.02
C ALA A 289 10.80 40.88 11.08
N THR A 290 10.10 41.97 11.36
CA THR A 290 8.83 41.95 12.11
C THR A 290 7.70 41.61 11.15
N ALA A 291 6.76 40.77 11.56
CA ALA A 291 5.69 40.25 10.70
C ALA A 291 4.79 41.32 10.04
N GLY A 292 4.69 42.52 10.66
CA GLY A 292 3.88 43.63 10.16
C GLY A 292 2.37 43.37 10.27
N ASP A 293 1.55 44.23 9.67
CA ASP A 293 0.08 44.19 9.80
C ASP A 293 -0.56 42.98 9.10
N GLN A 294 0.10 42.44 8.08
CA GLN A 294 -0.36 41.26 7.33
C GLN A 294 0.03 39.94 8.01
N GLY A 295 0.89 40.00 9.03
CA GLY A 295 1.39 38.83 9.75
C GLY A 295 0.84 38.72 11.18
N PRO A 296 1.25 37.67 11.91
CA PRO A 296 0.75 37.45 13.26
C PRO A 296 1.25 38.52 14.22
N SER A 297 0.38 38.96 15.12
CA SER A 297 0.74 39.83 16.24
C SER A 297 1.77 39.18 17.18
N ALA A 298 2.44 40.01 17.98
CA ALA A 298 3.44 39.58 18.95
C ALA A 298 2.86 38.58 19.96
N ARG A 299 3.49 37.40 20.08
CA ARG A 299 2.92 36.26 20.79
C ARG A 299 3.97 35.30 21.33
N MET A 300 3.61 34.52 22.34
CA MET A 300 4.41 33.40 22.83
C MET A 300 3.54 32.15 23.01
N TYR A 301 4.19 30.99 23.12
CA TYR A 301 3.57 29.67 23.30
C TYR A 301 2.56 29.29 22.20
N HIS A 302 2.81 29.78 20.99
CA HIS A 302 2.16 29.36 19.75
C HIS A 302 2.89 28.13 19.20
N SER A 303 2.35 27.50 18.17
CA SER A 303 3.05 26.47 17.42
C SER A 303 3.36 26.92 16.00
N CYS A 304 4.46 26.42 15.45
CA CYS A 304 4.86 26.60 14.05
C CYS A 304 5.09 25.22 13.43
N THR A 305 4.57 25.01 12.22
CA THR A 305 4.77 23.78 11.46
C THR A 305 4.99 24.10 9.99
N VAL A 306 5.86 23.36 9.30
CA VAL A 306 6.14 23.58 7.87
C VAL A 306 5.36 22.60 7.00
N VAL A 307 4.65 23.11 6.00
CA VAL A 307 3.99 22.35 4.93
C VAL A 307 4.43 22.89 3.58
N GLY A 308 5.24 22.12 2.86
CA GLY A 308 5.87 22.58 1.62
C GLY A 308 6.78 23.79 1.87
N THR A 309 6.48 24.90 1.19
CA THR A 309 7.19 26.19 1.35
C THR A 309 6.53 27.14 2.36
N ARG A 310 5.47 26.69 3.05
CA ARG A 310 4.68 27.52 3.97
C ARG A 310 4.95 27.13 5.42
N MET A 311 5.29 28.11 6.26
CA MET A 311 5.26 27.97 7.71
C MET A 311 3.88 28.38 8.20
N ILE A 312 3.20 27.46 8.87
CA ILE A 312 1.88 27.65 9.45
C ILE A 312 2.03 27.99 10.92
N VAL A 313 1.41 29.08 11.35
CA VAL A 313 1.42 29.57 12.73
C VAL A 313 0.01 29.51 13.27
N PHE A 314 -0.17 28.82 14.41
CA PHE A 314 -1.47 28.74 15.08
C PHE A 314 -1.38 29.14 16.55
N GLY A 315 -2.32 29.97 16.97
CA GLY A 315 -2.62 30.29 18.37
C GLY A 315 -1.49 30.98 19.14
N GLY A 316 -1.36 30.65 20.41
CA GLY A 316 -0.48 31.31 21.37
C GLY A 316 -1.23 32.34 22.22
N ARG A 317 -0.50 33.30 22.80
CA ARG A 317 -1.09 34.38 23.58
C ARG A 317 -0.39 35.73 23.39
N ALA A 318 -1.16 36.82 23.38
CA ALA A 318 -0.67 38.20 23.25
C ALA A 318 -0.48 38.92 24.60
N SER A 319 -1.29 38.60 25.61
CA SER A 319 -1.05 38.93 27.02
C SER A 319 -1.32 37.71 27.91
N PRO A 320 -1.12 37.73 29.24
CA PRO A 320 -1.54 36.61 30.11
C PRO A 320 -3.03 36.28 30.00
N ALA A 321 -3.88 37.27 29.72
CA ALA A 321 -5.34 37.15 29.62
C ALA A 321 -5.88 37.12 28.17
N LYS A 322 -5.01 37.05 27.17
CA LYS A 322 -5.41 37.10 25.75
C LYS A 322 -4.89 35.89 24.97
N PRO A 323 -5.56 34.72 25.04
CA PRO A 323 -5.33 33.61 24.12
C PRO A 323 -5.62 34.03 22.68
N LEU A 324 -4.94 33.38 21.74
CA LEU A 324 -5.10 33.58 20.30
C LEU A 324 -5.52 32.25 19.66
N GLY A 325 -6.37 32.34 18.64
CA GLY A 325 -6.83 31.19 17.83
C GLY A 325 -6.79 31.50 16.33
N ASP A 326 -5.99 32.51 15.96
CA ASP A 326 -5.75 32.94 14.60
C ASP A 326 -4.73 32.00 13.90
N LEU A 327 -4.83 31.98 12.56
CA LEU A 327 -4.07 31.09 11.71
C LEU A 327 -3.43 31.88 10.56
N TYR A 328 -2.10 31.78 10.48
CA TYR A 328 -1.31 32.48 9.48
C TYR A 328 -0.40 31.52 8.71
N SER A 329 -0.08 31.90 7.49
CA SER A 329 0.94 31.27 6.65
C SER A 329 2.02 32.28 6.33
N MET A 330 3.28 31.88 6.44
CA MET A 330 4.41 32.59 5.86
C MET A 330 4.97 31.76 4.71
N ASN A 331 5.04 32.32 3.52
CA ASN A 331 5.83 31.73 2.45
C ASN A 331 7.33 31.93 2.78
N LEU A 332 8.05 30.84 2.98
CA LEU A 332 9.44 30.84 3.45
C LEU A 332 10.44 31.23 2.35
N GLU A 333 10.01 31.27 1.09
CA GLU A 333 10.83 31.72 -0.04
C GLU A 333 10.65 33.22 -0.28
N THR A 334 9.41 33.68 -0.44
CA THR A 334 9.08 35.09 -0.69
C THR A 334 9.07 35.94 0.57
N LYS A 335 9.08 35.29 1.75
CA LYS A 335 9.04 35.88 3.08
C LYS A 335 7.80 36.75 3.32
N GLN A 336 6.71 36.42 2.63
CA GLN A 336 5.44 37.12 2.75
C GLN A 336 4.48 36.38 3.67
N TRP A 337 3.74 37.15 4.46
CA TRP A 337 2.69 36.67 5.35
C TRP A 337 1.32 36.73 4.68
N GLU A 338 0.46 35.79 5.05
CA GLU A 338 -0.95 35.77 4.69
C GLU A 338 -1.78 35.19 5.83
N THR A 339 -3.02 35.68 5.96
CA THR A 339 -4.01 35.06 6.85
C THR A 339 -4.69 33.91 6.12
N ILE A 340 -4.88 32.78 6.80
CA ILE A 340 -5.55 31.62 6.20
C ILE A 340 -7.05 31.68 6.53
N ALA A 341 -7.87 31.96 5.52
CA ALA A 341 -9.31 31.78 5.63
C ALA A 341 -9.64 30.28 5.64
N THR A 342 -10.40 29.82 6.63
CA THR A 342 -10.73 28.40 6.81
C THR A 342 -12.23 28.16 6.84
N GLN A 343 -12.64 26.94 6.52
CA GLN A 343 -13.99 26.41 6.71
C GLN A 343 -14.03 25.36 7.83
N GLY A 344 -15.21 25.12 8.38
CA GLY A 344 -15.41 24.20 9.52
C GLY A 344 -15.15 24.87 10.86
N VAL A 345 -15.36 24.11 11.94
CA VAL A 345 -15.10 24.57 13.32
C VAL A 345 -13.65 24.23 13.67
N GLY A 346 -12.82 25.25 13.82
CA GLY A 346 -11.43 25.12 14.25
C GLY A 346 -11.27 25.10 15.77
N PRO A 347 -10.05 24.86 16.27
CA PRO A 347 -9.77 24.87 17.70
C PRO A 347 -10.00 26.25 18.32
N SER A 348 -10.58 26.28 19.53
CA SER A 348 -10.69 27.51 20.34
C SER A 348 -9.33 28.17 20.59
N PRO A 349 -9.27 29.49 20.83
CA PRO A 349 -8.04 30.20 21.18
C PRO A 349 -7.28 29.54 22.34
N ARG A 350 -5.98 29.28 22.14
CA ARG A 350 -5.18 28.45 23.07
C ARG A 350 -3.69 28.68 22.95
N TRP A 351 -2.94 28.36 24.00
CA TRP A 351 -1.48 28.35 24.01
C TRP A 351 -0.92 27.06 24.62
N LYS A 352 0.39 26.82 24.46
CA LYS A 352 1.08 25.59 24.95
C LYS A 352 0.45 24.30 24.41
N HIS A 353 -0.13 24.36 23.21
CA HIS A 353 -0.57 23.19 22.44
C HIS A 353 0.59 22.67 21.58
N CYS A 354 0.44 21.49 21.01
CA CYS A 354 1.36 20.98 20.00
C CYS A 354 0.71 21.02 18.61
N SER A 355 1.50 21.33 17.58
CA SER A 355 1.12 21.05 16.20
C SER A 355 2.16 20.23 15.45
N CYS A 356 1.69 19.37 14.55
CA CYS A 356 2.52 18.53 13.69
C CYS A 356 1.87 18.43 12.31
N ALA A 357 2.66 18.34 11.24
CA ALA A 357 2.15 18.14 9.89
C ALA A 357 2.49 16.76 9.34
N VAL A 358 1.49 16.11 8.74
CA VAL A 358 1.68 14.91 7.92
C VAL A 358 1.07 15.18 6.56
N GLY A 359 1.91 15.21 5.52
CA GLY A 359 1.48 15.61 4.19
C GLY A 359 1.00 17.07 4.16
N SER A 360 -0.22 17.30 3.67
CA SER A 360 -0.88 18.61 3.63
C SER A 360 -1.71 18.94 4.88
N VAL A 361 -1.76 18.03 5.86
CA VAL A 361 -2.67 18.14 7.01
C VAL A 361 -1.89 18.58 8.25
N VAL A 362 -2.33 19.66 8.88
CA VAL A 362 -1.79 20.15 10.17
C VAL A 362 -2.69 19.65 11.28
N TYR A 363 -2.10 18.92 12.23
CA TYR A 363 -2.78 18.45 13.42
C TYR A 363 -2.46 19.36 14.60
N VAL A 364 -3.48 19.74 15.38
CA VAL A 364 -3.35 20.54 16.60
C VAL A 364 -3.96 19.74 17.75
N TYR A 365 -3.18 19.52 18.82
CA TYR A 365 -3.63 18.75 19.98
C TYR A 365 -3.36 19.47 21.29
N GLY A 366 -4.39 19.45 22.15
CA GLY A 366 -4.33 19.96 23.52
C GLY A 366 -4.08 21.47 23.60
N GLY A 367 -3.37 21.88 24.64
CA GLY A 367 -3.14 23.28 25.02
C GLY A 367 -4.04 23.72 26.16
N ARG A 368 -4.02 25.02 26.45
CA ARG A 368 -4.87 25.62 27.49
C ARG A 368 -5.24 27.05 27.17
N ASP A 369 -6.25 27.53 27.87
CA ASP A 369 -6.54 28.94 28.07
C ASP A 369 -6.37 29.30 29.57
N ASP A 370 -6.99 30.39 30.01
CA ASP A 370 -6.99 30.84 31.39
C ASP A 370 -7.91 30.00 32.30
N GLN A 371 -8.92 29.32 31.74
CA GLN A 371 -9.98 28.62 32.47
C GLN A 371 -9.85 27.09 32.42
N GLN A 372 -9.29 26.53 31.35
CA GLN A 372 -9.30 25.08 31.10
C GLN A 372 -8.04 24.58 30.39
N VAL A 373 -7.85 23.26 30.49
CA VAL A 373 -6.90 22.48 29.67
C VAL A 373 -7.69 21.73 28.61
N PHE A 374 -7.28 21.88 27.35
CA PHE A 374 -7.89 21.22 26.22
C PHE A 374 -7.39 19.78 26.06
N GLY A 375 -8.29 18.90 25.66
CA GLY A 375 -8.01 17.51 25.27
C GLY A 375 -8.50 17.21 23.87
N ASP A 376 -8.94 18.19 23.09
CA ASP A 376 -9.41 18.00 21.72
C ASP A 376 -8.23 17.91 20.73
N MET A 377 -8.46 17.24 19.60
CA MET A 377 -7.53 17.16 18.48
C MET A 377 -8.23 17.61 17.20
N PHE A 378 -7.57 18.48 16.44
CA PHE A 378 -8.08 18.99 15.18
C PHE A 378 -7.12 18.70 14.04
N ALA A 379 -7.66 18.49 12.86
CA ALA A 379 -6.93 18.37 11.60
C ALA A 379 -7.36 19.50 10.66
N LEU A 380 -6.39 20.23 10.11
CA LEU A 380 -6.58 21.23 9.06
C LEU A 380 -6.01 20.70 7.75
N ASP A 381 -6.88 20.43 6.77
CA ASP A 381 -6.46 20.03 5.42
C ASP A 381 -6.19 21.29 4.58
N LEU A 382 -4.91 21.61 4.36
CA LEU A 382 -4.46 22.78 3.61
C LEU A 382 -4.62 22.66 2.09
N ASP A 383 -4.86 21.45 1.58
CA ASP A 383 -5.04 21.23 0.14
C ASP A 383 -6.51 21.43 -0.28
N ARG A 384 -7.44 21.68 0.66
CA ARG A 384 -8.80 22.12 0.36
C ARG A 384 -8.80 23.61 0.03
N ASN A 385 -9.73 24.05 -0.82
CA ASN A 385 -9.89 25.46 -1.16
C ASN A 385 -11.33 25.92 -0.89
N PRO A 386 -11.59 26.66 0.21
CA PRO A 386 -10.62 27.06 1.24
C PRO A 386 -10.18 25.89 2.14
N PRO A 387 -9.04 26.00 2.85
CA PRO A 387 -8.60 25.00 3.83
C PRO A 387 -9.68 24.67 4.86
N GLN A 388 -9.78 23.41 5.27
CA GLN A 388 -10.90 22.94 6.09
C GLN A 388 -10.44 22.30 7.41
N TRP A 389 -10.98 22.81 8.52
CA TRP A 389 -10.86 22.21 9.85
C TRP A 389 -11.83 21.05 10.03
N ARG A 390 -11.37 20.02 10.74
CA ARG A 390 -12.18 18.94 11.27
C ARG A 390 -11.68 18.55 12.64
N GLN A 391 -12.58 18.44 13.62
CA GLN A 391 -12.30 17.83 14.90
C GLN A 391 -12.20 16.31 14.74
N LEU A 392 -11.22 15.68 15.37
CA LEU A 392 -11.04 14.24 15.36
C LEU A 392 -11.71 13.66 16.60
N ASP A 393 -12.68 12.77 16.37
CA ASP A 393 -13.41 12.08 17.43
C ASP A 393 -12.54 10.95 18.03
N GLY A 394 -12.54 10.83 19.36
CA GLY A 394 -11.78 9.80 20.08
C GLY A 394 -11.65 10.08 21.58
N VAL A 395 -10.93 9.24 22.31
CA VAL A 395 -10.70 9.40 23.77
C VAL A 395 -9.81 10.61 24.15
N PHE A 396 -9.49 11.48 23.19
CA PHE A 396 -8.66 12.67 23.38
C PHE A 396 -9.23 13.59 24.47
N GLU A 397 -10.56 13.80 24.50
CA GLU A 397 -11.20 14.72 25.47
C GLU A 397 -10.93 14.35 26.93
N SER A 398 -10.70 13.05 27.19
CA SER A 398 -10.33 12.52 28.51
C SER A 398 -8.83 12.65 28.82
N LEU A 399 -8.00 12.92 27.81
CA LEU A 399 -6.54 12.99 27.87
C LEU A 399 -6.06 14.45 27.73
N ARG A 400 -6.64 15.35 28.51
CA ARG A 400 -6.31 16.78 28.52
C ARG A 400 -4.84 17.00 28.82
N ARG A 401 -4.18 17.87 28.04
CA ARG A 401 -2.78 18.21 28.27
C ARG A 401 -2.35 19.53 27.66
N PHE A 402 -1.41 20.21 28.31
CA PHE A 402 -0.68 21.35 27.74
C PHE A 402 0.81 21.25 28.07
N ASP A 403 1.64 22.00 27.34
CA ASP A 403 3.11 22.04 27.49
C ASP A 403 3.78 20.67 27.30
N HIS A 404 3.13 19.81 26.53
CA HIS A 404 3.62 18.51 26.11
C HIS A 404 4.42 18.65 24.81
N VAL A 405 5.23 17.64 24.50
CA VAL A 405 5.93 17.56 23.22
C VAL A 405 5.16 16.70 22.23
N GLY A 406 5.36 16.97 20.94
CA GLY A 406 4.89 16.11 19.87
C GLY A 406 5.86 16.08 18.70
N ALA A 407 5.90 14.94 18.00
CA ALA A 407 6.75 14.74 16.84
C ALA A 407 6.10 13.78 15.84
N VAL A 408 6.48 13.91 14.57
CA VAL A 408 6.09 12.96 13.51
C VAL A 408 7.07 11.78 13.52
N VAL A 409 6.52 10.57 13.62
CA VAL A 409 7.22 9.29 13.57
C VAL A 409 6.54 8.35 12.57
N GLU A 410 7.26 7.32 12.14
CA GLU A 410 6.84 6.35 11.13
C GLU A 410 6.23 6.99 9.88
N SER A 411 6.61 8.23 9.58
CA SER A 411 6.16 9.01 8.43
C SER A 411 4.65 9.37 8.42
N THR A 412 3.82 8.70 9.22
CA THR A 412 2.35 8.84 9.26
C THR A 412 1.77 8.76 10.67
N ARG A 413 2.59 8.88 11.70
CA ARG A 413 2.14 8.82 13.09
C ARG A 413 2.63 10.03 13.87
N LEU A 414 1.84 10.42 14.85
CA LEU A 414 2.19 11.48 15.78
C LEU A 414 2.42 10.85 17.14
N VAL A 415 3.59 11.08 17.72
CA VAL A 415 3.85 10.73 19.12
C VAL A 415 3.72 11.99 19.97
N PHE A 416 2.95 11.91 21.05
CA PHE A 416 2.88 12.96 22.07
C PHE A 416 3.34 12.42 23.42
N TRP A 417 4.09 13.22 24.15
CA TRP A 417 4.66 12.80 25.43
C TRP A 417 4.75 13.96 26.43
N GLY A 418 4.54 13.64 27.71
CA GLY A 418 4.59 14.61 28.80
C GLY A 418 3.41 15.59 28.84
N GLY A 419 3.65 16.73 29.47
CA GLY A 419 2.69 17.81 29.72
C GLY A 419 1.87 17.67 31.00
N MET A 420 1.13 18.72 31.31
CA MET A 420 0.26 18.84 32.49
C MET A 420 -1.21 18.70 32.10
N SER A 421 -2.01 18.02 32.92
CA SER A 421 -3.44 17.78 32.66
C SER A 421 -4.38 18.74 33.39
N SER A 422 -3.90 19.46 34.40
CA SER A 422 -4.70 20.36 35.25
C SER A 422 -4.05 21.74 35.42
N LEU A 423 -4.88 22.72 35.78
CA LEU A 423 -4.45 24.07 36.15
C LEU A 423 -4.14 24.20 37.65
N GLU A 424 -4.76 23.36 38.49
CA GLU A 424 -4.77 23.51 39.95
C GLU A 424 -3.85 22.50 40.66
N SER A 425 -3.73 21.29 40.12
CA SER A 425 -2.81 20.28 40.64
C SER A 425 -1.49 20.34 39.89
N GLY A 426 -0.38 20.24 40.63
CA GLY A 426 0.94 20.05 40.05
C GLY A 426 1.10 18.71 39.33
N ASP A 427 0.07 17.87 39.27
CA ASP A 427 0.14 16.53 38.69
C ASP A 427 0.38 16.62 37.17
N CYS A 428 1.50 16.04 36.73
CA CYS A 428 1.75 15.81 35.32
C CYS A 428 0.74 14.79 34.77
N SER A 429 0.50 14.80 33.45
CA SER A 429 -0.59 14.03 32.83
C SER A 429 -0.64 12.58 33.32
N ASP A 430 -1.85 12.11 33.65
CA ASP A 430 -2.23 10.84 34.32
C ASP A 430 -1.94 9.56 33.50
N THR A 431 -0.98 9.64 32.58
CA THR A 431 -0.61 8.55 31.66
C THR A 431 0.44 7.60 32.23
N GLY A 432 0.91 7.80 33.47
CA GLY A 432 1.81 6.86 34.16
C GLY A 432 3.12 6.57 33.40
N GLY A 433 3.68 7.58 32.70
CA GLY A 433 4.89 7.44 31.90
C GLY A 433 4.67 6.83 30.50
N ALA A 434 3.43 6.84 29.99
CA ALA A 434 3.14 6.45 28.62
C ALA A 434 3.24 7.63 27.62
N CYS A 435 3.49 7.32 26.35
CA CYS A 435 3.27 8.23 25.24
C CYS A 435 1.93 7.91 24.54
N LEU A 436 1.41 8.92 23.84
CA LEU A 436 0.25 8.78 22.96
C LEU A 436 0.77 8.62 21.54
N LEU A 437 0.33 7.58 20.84
CA LEU A 437 0.65 7.34 19.45
C LEU A 437 -0.64 7.45 18.62
N PHE A 438 -0.73 8.50 17.81
CA PHE A 438 -1.85 8.71 16.90
C PHE A 438 -1.47 8.30 15.47
N ASP A 439 -2.21 7.36 14.90
CA ASP A 439 -2.06 6.95 13.50
C ASP A 439 -2.91 7.84 12.60
N THR A 440 -2.27 8.66 11.77
CA THR A 440 -3.00 9.67 10.97
C THR A 440 -3.78 9.06 9.81
N VAL A 441 -3.49 7.81 9.42
CA VAL A 441 -4.17 7.10 8.33
C VAL A 441 -5.40 6.38 8.84
N LYS A 442 -5.27 5.73 10.00
CA LYS A 442 -6.38 5.01 10.65
C LYS A 442 -7.25 5.93 11.51
N GLU A 443 -6.74 7.10 11.86
CA GLU A 443 -7.32 8.02 12.84
C GLU A 443 -7.56 7.36 14.21
N THR A 444 -6.61 6.51 14.62
CA THR A 444 -6.67 5.77 15.89
C THR A 444 -5.60 6.25 16.86
N LEU A 445 -5.98 6.43 18.12
CA LEU A 445 -5.06 6.76 19.22
C LEU A 445 -4.72 5.52 20.04
N GLU A 446 -3.44 5.31 20.33
CA GLU A 446 -2.96 4.25 21.21
C GLU A 446 -2.15 4.84 22.37
N LEU A 447 -2.43 4.39 23.59
CA LEU A 447 -1.59 4.69 24.76
C LEU A 447 -0.50 3.62 24.88
N LYS A 448 0.77 4.03 24.92
CA LYS A 448 1.94 3.13 24.93
C LYS A 448 2.84 3.44 26.11
N LYS A 449 2.97 2.50 27.04
CA LYS A 449 3.90 2.63 28.17
C LYS A 449 5.33 2.72 27.67
N LEU A 450 6.10 3.64 28.26
CA LEU A 450 7.52 3.76 27.99
C LEU A 450 8.34 3.15 29.11
N GLU A 451 9.32 2.33 28.74
CA GLU A 451 10.25 1.73 29.68
C GLU A 451 11.66 2.30 29.46
N ASN A 452 12.39 2.57 30.53
CA ASN A 452 13.79 2.94 30.41
C ASN A 452 14.59 1.78 29.81
N ALA A 453 15.42 2.07 28.81
CA ALA A 453 16.17 1.04 28.08
C ALA A 453 17.20 0.29 28.93
N SER A 454 17.66 0.89 30.03
CA SER A 454 18.70 0.35 30.90
C SER A 454 18.12 -0.33 32.14
N ASP A 455 17.24 0.35 32.87
CA ASP A 455 16.79 -0.07 34.21
C ASP A 455 15.27 -0.29 34.35
N LYS A 456 14.52 -0.12 33.24
CA LYS A 456 13.05 -0.23 33.19
C LYS A 456 12.30 0.74 34.10
N SER A 457 12.95 1.79 34.60
CA SER A 457 12.29 2.88 35.32
C SER A 457 11.24 3.60 34.46
N GLN A 458 10.29 4.24 35.14
CA GLN A 458 9.24 5.03 34.49
C GLN A 458 9.83 6.29 33.85
N SER A 459 9.27 6.70 32.71
CA SER A 459 9.69 7.92 32.03
C SER A 459 9.41 9.17 32.88
N PRO A 460 10.30 10.18 32.88
CA PRO A 460 10.04 11.41 33.60
C PRO A 460 8.82 12.14 33.02
N ALA A 461 7.92 12.60 33.87
CA ALA A 461 6.75 13.34 33.44
C ALA A 461 7.12 14.80 33.17
N LEU A 462 7.73 15.05 32.00
CA LEU A 462 8.26 16.36 31.63
C LEU A 462 7.17 17.27 31.06
N PHE A 463 7.19 18.54 31.45
CA PHE A 463 6.46 19.62 30.78
C PHE A 463 7.42 20.75 30.40
N ALA A 464 7.03 21.59 29.45
CA ALA A 464 7.86 22.68 28.91
C ALA A 464 9.19 22.21 28.25
N ALA A 465 9.25 20.94 27.87
CA ALA A 465 10.30 20.37 27.05
C ALA A 465 10.11 20.74 25.57
N SER A 466 11.12 20.48 24.75
CA SER A 466 11.00 20.54 23.29
C SER A 466 11.44 19.21 22.68
N ALA A 467 10.93 18.88 21.50
CA ALA A 467 11.26 17.63 20.83
C ALA A 467 11.40 17.79 19.32
N CYS A 468 12.21 16.93 18.72
CA CYS A 468 12.33 16.80 17.27
C CYS A 468 12.61 15.33 16.87
N SER A 469 12.04 14.88 15.76
CA SER A 469 12.37 13.56 15.20
C SER A 469 13.71 13.62 14.47
N ILE A 470 14.58 12.66 14.76
CA ILE A 470 15.88 12.51 14.08
C ILE A 470 15.84 11.46 12.97
N ASN A 471 14.91 10.50 13.06
CA ASN A 471 14.58 9.53 12.03
C ASN A 471 13.13 9.03 12.21
N GLU A 472 12.76 7.97 11.48
CA GLU A 472 11.40 7.41 11.48
C GLU A 472 10.94 6.88 12.85
N TYR A 473 11.85 6.56 13.78
CA TYR A 473 11.48 5.92 15.05
C TYR A 473 12.01 6.65 16.29
N GLN A 474 13.04 7.48 16.14
CA GLN A 474 13.73 8.09 17.27
C GLN A 474 13.43 9.60 17.35
N VAL A 475 13.00 10.03 18.53
CA VAL A 475 12.67 11.40 18.88
C VAL A 475 13.60 11.85 19.99
N LEU A 476 14.28 12.98 19.79
CA LEU A 476 15.04 13.63 20.86
C LEU A 476 14.10 14.53 21.64
N VAL A 477 14.15 14.45 22.96
CA VAL A 477 13.43 15.35 23.86
C VAL A 477 14.44 16.05 24.76
N VAL A 478 14.38 17.37 24.82
CA VAL A 478 15.35 18.18 25.55
C VAL A 478 14.66 18.94 26.67
N GLY A 479 15.29 18.91 27.84
CA GLY A 479 14.96 19.79 28.95
C GLY A 479 13.54 19.58 29.51
N GLY A 480 12.95 20.67 29.98
CA GLY A 480 11.65 20.65 30.67
C GLY A 480 11.76 20.59 32.20
N MET A 481 10.61 20.45 32.84
CA MET A 481 10.46 20.37 34.30
C MET A 481 9.57 19.20 34.69
N THR A 482 9.71 18.75 35.93
CA THR A 482 8.77 17.84 36.58
C THR A 482 8.05 18.58 37.71
N SER A 483 6.92 18.04 38.17
CA SER A 483 6.20 18.57 39.33
C SER A 483 7.07 18.67 40.57
N ALA A 484 7.96 17.69 40.78
CA ALA A 484 8.90 17.66 41.90
C ALA A 484 9.90 18.82 41.83
N LEU A 485 10.50 19.05 40.64
CA LEU A 485 11.42 20.18 40.45
C LEU A 485 10.71 21.53 40.65
N LEU A 486 9.46 21.66 40.16
CA LEU A 486 8.66 22.86 40.36
C LEU A 486 8.35 23.10 41.84
N ALA A 487 7.96 22.06 42.58
CA ALA A 487 7.62 22.15 44.00
C ALA A 487 8.83 22.50 44.88
N ASN A 488 10.01 22.00 44.52
CA ASN A 488 11.26 22.26 45.25
C ASN A 488 11.93 23.59 44.86
N GLY A 489 11.42 24.29 43.84
CA GLY A 489 12.06 25.49 43.30
C GLY A 489 13.37 25.19 42.57
N ASP A 490 13.58 23.94 42.15
CA ASP A 490 14.77 23.49 41.44
C ASP A 490 14.80 23.98 39.98
N LYS A 491 15.98 23.99 39.38
CA LYS A 491 16.16 24.35 37.97
C LYS A 491 15.61 23.24 37.06
N ALA A 492 15.18 23.62 35.86
CA ALA A 492 14.80 22.67 34.81
C ALA A 492 15.93 21.69 34.52
N THR A 493 15.52 20.49 34.10
CA THR A 493 16.48 19.50 33.66
C THR A 493 17.25 20.01 32.45
N ARG A 494 18.54 19.68 32.41
CA ARG A 494 19.45 19.96 31.30
C ARG A 494 19.74 18.72 30.46
N GLN A 495 18.93 17.69 30.67
CA GLN A 495 19.08 16.39 30.04
C GLN A 495 18.55 16.39 28.61
N VAL A 496 19.20 15.57 27.80
CA VAL A 496 18.76 15.16 26.48
C VAL A 496 18.31 13.71 26.58
N TYR A 497 17.06 13.45 26.27
CA TYR A 497 16.46 12.12 26.24
C TYR A 497 16.28 11.66 24.79
N MET A 498 16.35 10.35 24.59
CA MET A 498 15.95 9.71 23.35
C MET A 498 14.75 8.82 23.62
N LEU A 499 13.67 9.04 22.87
CA LEU A 499 12.49 8.19 22.80
C LEU A 499 12.55 7.36 21.51
N ASP A 500 12.54 6.04 21.63
CA ASP A 500 12.43 5.09 20.51
C ASP A 500 11.01 4.52 20.47
N VAL A 501 10.23 4.90 19.45
CA VAL A 501 8.84 4.45 19.30
C VAL A 501 8.73 3.06 18.67
N HIS A 502 9.84 2.45 18.23
CA HIS A 502 9.82 1.09 17.67
C HIS A 502 9.61 0.04 18.77
N ASP A 503 10.31 0.18 19.89
CA ASP A 503 10.19 -0.72 21.05
C ASP A 503 9.63 -0.03 22.30
N PHE A 504 9.16 1.22 22.16
CA PHE A 504 8.59 2.04 23.22
C PHE A 504 9.53 2.20 24.42
N LYS A 505 10.79 2.50 24.11
CA LYS A 505 11.81 2.74 25.13
C LYS A 505 12.29 4.17 25.15
N TRP A 506 12.76 4.59 26.31
CA TRP A 506 13.44 5.86 26.47
C TRP A 506 14.80 5.68 27.14
N LYS A 507 15.75 6.59 26.89
CA LYS A 507 17.02 6.63 27.62
C LYS A 507 17.54 8.06 27.72
N GLU A 508 18.36 8.31 28.73
CA GLU A 508 19.14 9.54 28.83
C GLU A 508 20.36 9.44 27.92
N LEU A 509 20.60 10.47 27.10
CA LEU A 509 21.79 10.57 26.26
C LEU A 509 22.91 11.34 26.94
N GLY A 510 22.57 12.27 27.83
CA GLY A 510 23.52 13.10 28.56
C GLY A 510 22.97 14.48 28.89
N GLU A 511 23.79 15.29 29.55
CA GLU A 511 23.41 16.57 30.14
C GLU A 511 24.23 17.73 29.58
N ILE A 512 23.58 18.87 29.33
CA ILE A 512 24.25 20.12 28.96
C ILE A 512 24.58 20.92 30.22
N LYS A 513 25.77 20.67 30.76
CA LYS A 513 26.26 21.27 32.00
C LYS A 513 26.80 22.68 31.76
N HIS A 514 25.92 23.67 31.68
CA HIS A 514 26.28 25.07 31.54
C HIS A 514 25.49 25.97 32.50
N GLU A 515 26.11 27.02 33.04
CA GLU A 515 25.43 27.95 33.97
C GLU A 515 24.24 28.66 33.29
N ARG A 516 24.41 29.00 32.01
CA ARG A 516 23.39 29.58 31.12
C ARG A 516 22.38 28.61 30.51
N ALA A 517 22.42 27.32 30.87
CA ALA A 517 21.44 26.34 30.39
C ALA A 517 20.17 26.37 31.26
N ALA A 518 19.05 26.79 30.65
CA ALA A 518 17.72 26.88 31.24
C ALA A 518 16.65 26.50 30.21
N PHE A 519 16.38 25.20 30.10
CA PHE A 519 15.56 24.64 29.04
C PHE A 519 14.08 24.56 29.41
N VAL A 520 13.46 25.73 29.57
CA VAL A 520 12.00 25.91 29.70
C VAL A 520 11.55 26.87 28.63
N GLY A 521 10.52 26.49 27.85
CA GLY A 521 10.03 27.29 26.72
C GLY A 521 11.11 27.60 25.68
N HIS A 522 12.12 26.75 25.59
CA HIS A 522 13.10 26.72 24.51
C HIS A 522 12.49 26.00 23.31
N SER A 523 13.15 26.09 22.15
CA SER A 523 12.83 25.24 21.01
C SER A 523 14.06 24.44 20.58
N THR A 524 13.83 23.31 19.93
CA THR A 524 14.90 22.47 19.37
C THR A 524 14.71 22.27 17.88
N THR A 525 15.81 22.33 17.13
CA THR A 525 15.81 22.03 15.70
C THR A 525 16.97 21.11 15.37
N TRP A 526 16.65 19.94 14.80
CA TRP A 526 17.61 18.96 14.32
C TRP A 526 18.07 19.30 12.89
N MET A 527 19.38 19.33 12.65
CA MET A 527 20.01 19.53 11.34
C MET A 527 20.67 18.23 10.87
N PRO A 528 20.00 17.44 9.98
CA PRO A 528 20.50 16.12 9.57
C PRO A 528 21.84 16.15 8.84
N ALA A 529 22.11 17.22 8.08
CA ALA A 529 23.32 17.32 7.24
C ALA A 529 24.62 17.34 8.06
N SER A 530 24.57 17.91 9.26
CA SER A 530 25.71 18.05 10.17
C SER A 530 25.60 17.14 11.40
N ASN A 531 24.49 16.40 11.54
CA ASN A 531 24.14 15.67 12.75
C ASN A 531 24.18 16.55 14.03
N VAL A 532 23.71 17.79 13.92
CA VAL A 532 23.71 18.75 15.02
C VAL A 532 22.28 19.07 15.44
N LEU A 533 22.02 18.98 16.74
CA LEU A 533 20.82 19.47 17.39
C LEU A 533 21.07 20.87 17.93
N TYR A 534 20.31 21.86 17.48
CA TYR A 534 20.33 23.20 18.04
C TYR A 534 19.25 23.34 19.11
N ILE A 535 19.65 23.86 20.27
CA ILE A 535 18.75 24.25 21.36
C ILE A 535 18.77 25.77 21.43
N LEU A 536 17.61 26.37 21.18
CA LEU A 536 17.45 27.80 20.97
C LEU A 536 16.66 28.40 22.13
N GLY A 537 17.27 29.38 22.79
CA GLY A 537 16.65 30.15 23.87
C GLY A 537 16.05 29.32 24.99
N GLY A 538 14.92 29.77 25.51
CA GLY A 538 14.35 29.32 26.76
C GLY A 538 14.79 30.20 27.93
N GLY A 539 14.32 29.85 29.13
CA GLY A 539 14.63 30.62 30.32
C GLY A 539 13.60 30.51 31.43
N PHE A 540 13.83 31.30 32.48
CA PHE A 540 12.92 31.40 33.63
C PHE A 540 12.50 32.84 33.87
N GLN A 541 11.25 33.00 34.29
CA GLN A 541 10.72 34.26 34.81
C GLN A 541 10.27 34.03 36.26
N CYS A 542 11.06 34.52 37.21
CA CYS A 542 10.69 34.53 38.63
C CYS A 542 10.24 35.94 39.02
N PHE A 543 9.05 36.08 39.61
CA PHE A 543 8.61 37.35 40.19
C PHE A 543 9.62 37.78 41.27
N GLY A 544 10.34 38.88 41.04
CA GLY A 544 11.29 39.47 42.00
C GLY A 544 12.79 39.36 41.66
N PHE A 545 13.21 38.43 40.77
CA PHE A 545 14.64 38.15 40.51
C PHE A 545 15.10 38.42 39.07
N GLY A 546 14.27 39.06 38.26
CA GLY A 546 14.56 39.34 36.85
C GLY A 546 14.30 38.14 35.93
N GLN A 547 14.65 38.32 34.66
CA GLN A 547 14.46 37.30 33.63
C GLN A 547 15.82 36.79 33.17
N PHE A 548 15.90 35.47 32.99
CA PHE A 548 17.10 34.79 32.55
C PHE A 548 16.82 34.06 31.25
N TYR A 549 17.60 34.36 30.21
CA TYR A 549 17.51 33.69 28.91
C TYR A 549 18.64 32.70 28.73
N SER A 550 18.30 31.50 28.28
CA SER A 550 19.30 30.50 27.95
C SER A 550 20.05 30.89 26.68
N SER A 551 21.35 30.59 26.65
CA SER A 551 22.13 30.71 25.43
C SER A 551 21.69 29.69 24.38
N THR A 552 22.14 29.89 23.15
CA THR A 552 22.00 28.86 22.12
C THR A 552 23.09 27.80 22.25
N TYR A 553 22.70 26.53 22.15
CA TYR A 553 23.63 25.40 22.23
C TYR A 553 23.55 24.56 20.97
N GLN A 554 24.70 24.07 20.51
CA GLN A 554 24.78 23.02 19.51
C GLN A 554 25.20 21.71 20.19
N CYS A 555 24.46 20.65 19.92
CA CYS A 555 24.69 19.31 20.43
C CYS A 555 25.03 18.39 19.26
N HIS A 556 26.24 17.85 19.26
CA HIS A 556 26.66 16.88 18.25
C HIS A 556 26.09 15.51 18.63
N ILE A 557 25.31 14.94 17.72
CA ILE A 557 24.69 13.64 17.90
C ILE A 557 25.45 12.63 17.04
N SER A 558 26.04 11.62 17.68
CA SER A 558 26.69 10.52 16.99
C SER A 558 25.64 9.48 16.60
N LEU A 559 25.58 9.17 15.32
CA LEU A 559 24.69 8.19 14.72
C LEU A 559 25.53 7.01 14.23
N THR A 560 25.64 5.97 15.04
CA THR A 560 26.42 4.77 14.68
C THR A 560 25.49 3.66 14.24
N VAL A 561 25.59 3.29 12.97
CA VAL A 561 24.93 2.08 12.46
C VAL A 561 25.73 0.88 12.95
N SER A 562 25.13 0.01 13.76
CA SER A 562 25.78 -1.21 14.23
C SER A 562 26.13 -2.10 13.03
N LYS A 563 27.39 -2.03 12.58
CA LYS A 563 27.99 -3.03 11.69
C LYS A 563 28.43 -4.17 12.58
N THR A 564 27.78 -5.32 12.47
CA THR A 564 28.31 -6.55 13.04
C THR A 564 29.57 -6.95 12.26
N THR A 565 30.71 -6.45 12.70
CA THR A 565 32.04 -6.79 12.18
C THR A 565 32.35 -8.21 12.63
N ARG A 566 32.42 -9.16 11.69
CA ARG A 566 33.09 -10.44 11.93
C ARG A 566 34.58 -10.16 12.03
N ILE A 567 35.16 -10.45 13.20
CA ILE A 567 36.60 -10.37 13.45
C ILE A 567 37.28 -11.46 12.60
N ASN A 568 38.20 -11.05 11.73
CA ASN A 568 39.12 -11.95 11.03
C ASN A 568 40.15 -12.46 12.05
N GLY A 569 40.16 -13.77 12.29
CA GLY A 569 41.31 -14.50 12.84
C GLY A 569 42.32 -14.86 11.74
N PRO A 570 43.58 -15.12 12.08
CA PRO A 570 44.71 -14.97 11.16
C PRO A 570 44.87 -16.13 10.16
N GLU A 571 45.60 -15.80 9.10
CA GLU A 571 45.94 -16.62 7.95
C GLU A 571 46.40 -18.05 8.29
N GLY A 572 45.83 -19.01 7.56
CA GLY A 572 46.31 -20.38 7.46
C GLY A 572 46.20 -20.85 6.02
N ASN A 573 47.32 -20.83 5.31
CA ASN A 573 47.51 -21.41 3.98
C ASN A 573 47.00 -22.86 3.90
N SER A 574 46.24 -23.18 2.88
CA SER A 574 46.52 -24.34 2.02
C SER A 574 45.55 -24.38 0.84
N ALA A 575 46.13 -24.23 -0.35
CA ALA A 575 45.54 -24.71 -1.57
C ALA A 575 45.35 -26.23 -1.45
N ASN A 576 44.17 -26.73 -1.79
CA ASN A 576 44.04 -28.05 -2.39
C ASN A 576 42.83 -28.09 -3.31
N VAL A 577 43.15 -28.03 -4.59
CA VAL A 577 42.32 -28.52 -5.69
C VAL A 577 42.19 -30.03 -5.50
N LEU A 578 40.97 -30.51 -5.25
CA LEU A 578 40.62 -31.91 -5.43
C LEU A 578 39.39 -31.99 -6.33
N THR A 579 39.70 -32.27 -7.59
CA THR A 579 38.83 -32.97 -8.54
C THR A 579 38.37 -34.30 -7.95
N GLY A 580 37.08 -34.63 -8.05
CA GLY A 580 36.60 -35.95 -7.61
C GLY A 580 35.09 -36.16 -7.72
N THR A 581 34.66 -36.56 -8.92
CA THR A 581 33.71 -37.67 -9.18
C THR A 581 32.33 -37.72 -8.52
N THR A 582 31.33 -37.73 -9.42
CA THR A 582 29.99 -38.30 -9.27
C THR A 582 29.98 -39.78 -8.86
N SER A 583 29.27 -40.12 -7.78
CA SER A 583 28.43 -41.32 -7.52
C SER A 583 27.97 -41.22 -6.04
N ALA A 584 26.84 -41.70 -5.51
CA ALA A 584 25.85 -42.67 -5.93
C ALA A 584 24.52 -42.37 -5.19
N LEU A 585 23.44 -43.03 -5.60
CA LEU A 585 22.11 -42.98 -5.00
C LEU A 585 22.10 -43.24 -3.48
N SER A 586 21.52 -42.33 -2.69
CA SER A 586 20.99 -42.65 -1.35
C SER A 586 19.47 -42.78 -1.40
N ASN A 587 18.97 -43.94 -0.97
CA ASN A 587 17.55 -44.29 -0.82
C ASN A 587 16.93 -43.61 0.42
N GLU A 588 17.23 -42.34 0.69
CA GLU A 588 16.63 -41.64 1.83
C GLU A 588 15.24 -41.09 1.46
N LYS A 589 14.25 -41.38 2.32
CA LYS A 589 12.90 -40.84 2.16
C LYS A 589 12.96 -39.30 2.22
N PRO A 590 12.25 -38.58 1.33
CA PRO A 590 12.24 -37.12 1.29
C PRO A 590 11.80 -36.54 2.65
N LEU A 591 12.33 -35.38 3.02
CA LEU A 591 12.12 -34.76 4.34
C LEU A 591 11.30 -33.47 4.24
N GLY A 592 10.63 -33.10 5.32
CA GLY A 592 9.88 -31.87 5.49
C GLY A 592 9.92 -31.34 6.91
N VAL A 593 9.59 -30.05 7.08
CA VAL A 593 9.46 -29.41 8.39
C VAL A 593 7.98 -29.12 8.66
N LEU A 594 7.48 -29.60 9.80
CA LEU A 594 6.08 -29.45 10.20
C LEU A 594 5.85 -28.11 10.91
N VAL A 595 4.85 -27.34 10.49
CA VAL A 595 4.58 -25.98 11.00
C VAL A 595 3.09 -25.65 11.03
N ASN A 596 2.67 -24.74 11.91
CA ASN A 596 1.30 -24.22 11.88
C ASN A 596 1.09 -23.24 10.71
N LYS A 597 -0.17 -23.06 10.27
CA LYS A 597 -0.54 -22.17 9.15
C LYS A 597 0.05 -20.76 9.23
N LEU A 598 0.01 -20.13 10.41
CA LEU A 598 0.52 -18.77 10.64
C LEU A 598 2.05 -18.69 10.52
N GLU A 599 2.73 -19.82 10.73
CA GLU A 599 4.19 -19.91 10.79
C GLU A 599 4.81 -20.34 9.46
N VAL A 600 4.00 -20.85 8.51
CA VAL A 600 4.46 -21.29 7.17
C VAL A 600 5.34 -20.24 6.51
N LYS A 601 4.94 -18.97 6.52
CA LYS A 601 5.69 -17.89 5.88
C LYS A 601 7.01 -17.60 6.62
N LYS A 602 6.99 -17.61 7.96
CA LYS A 602 8.17 -17.39 8.81
C LYS A 602 9.20 -18.51 8.59
N VAL A 603 8.79 -19.76 8.80
CA VAL A 603 9.68 -20.93 8.74
C VAL A 603 10.15 -21.22 7.32
N LYS A 604 9.31 -21.02 6.30
CA LYS A 604 9.76 -21.13 4.91
C LYS A 604 10.86 -20.10 4.60
N THR A 605 10.71 -18.87 5.08
CA THR A 605 11.73 -17.82 4.89
C THR A 605 13.02 -18.18 5.62
N LEU A 606 12.93 -18.76 6.82
CA LEU A 606 14.07 -19.27 7.59
C LEU A 606 14.81 -20.39 6.81
N LEU A 607 14.09 -21.39 6.34
CA LEU A 607 14.64 -22.51 5.54
C LEU A 607 15.21 -22.06 4.18
N GLU A 608 14.62 -21.02 3.57
CA GLU A 608 15.14 -20.39 2.35
C GLU A 608 16.46 -19.65 2.60
N LYS A 609 16.57 -18.92 3.71
CA LYS A 609 17.83 -18.26 4.15
C LYS A 609 18.92 -19.29 4.45
N ALA A 610 18.53 -20.39 5.10
CA ALA A 610 19.39 -21.51 5.43
C ALA A 610 19.76 -22.41 4.22
N ARG A 611 19.22 -22.14 3.03
CA ARG A 611 19.46 -22.88 1.77
C ARG A 611 19.11 -24.37 1.80
N VAL A 612 18.23 -24.75 2.72
CA VAL A 612 17.75 -26.12 2.92
C VAL A 612 16.29 -26.30 2.49
N TYR A 613 15.59 -25.23 2.12
CA TYR A 613 14.26 -25.31 1.53
C TYR A 613 14.30 -25.95 0.13
N ASP A 614 13.58 -27.07 -0.04
CA ASP A 614 13.47 -27.76 -1.31
C ASP A 614 12.39 -27.12 -2.20
N LYS A 615 12.84 -26.28 -3.13
CA LYS A 615 11.99 -25.55 -4.08
C LYS A 615 11.33 -26.45 -5.13
N SER A 616 11.76 -27.70 -5.25
CA SER A 616 11.20 -28.69 -6.18
C SER A 616 9.96 -29.40 -5.63
N ARG A 617 9.53 -29.11 -4.40
CA ARG A 617 8.32 -29.66 -3.78
C ARG A 617 7.46 -28.54 -3.19
N ARG A 618 6.14 -28.72 -3.17
CA ARG A 618 5.22 -27.70 -2.61
C ARG A 618 5.01 -27.90 -1.12
N VAL A 619 4.86 -26.79 -0.41
CA VAL A 619 4.28 -26.80 0.94
C VAL A 619 2.86 -27.34 0.85
N HIS A 620 2.53 -28.34 1.65
CA HIS A 620 1.21 -28.99 1.65
C HIS A 620 0.76 -29.24 3.09
N VAL A 621 -0.51 -29.60 3.28
CA VAL A 621 -1.05 -29.94 4.61
C VAL A 621 -0.58 -31.36 4.97
N ALA A 622 -0.06 -31.57 6.17
CA ALA A 622 0.38 -32.88 6.61
C ALA A 622 -0.83 -33.74 6.99
N ASN A 623 -0.95 -34.94 6.41
CA ASN A 623 -1.98 -35.91 6.76
C ASN A 623 -1.53 -36.70 8.01
N GLU A 624 -2.00 -36.34 9.20
CA GLU A 624 -1.80 -37.18 10.39
C GLU A 624 -2.82 -38.34 10.38
N SER A 625 -2.33 -39.57 10.30
CA SER A 625 -3.11 -40.77 10.58
C SER A 625 -3.12 -41.04 12.10
N ILE A 626 -4.31 -40.90 12.71
CA ILE A 626 -4.74 -41.53 13.97
C ILE A 626 -3.91 -41.20 15.23
N ALA A 627 -4.38 -40.25 16.03
CA ALA A 627 -4.49 -40.36 17.50
C ALA A 627 -5.44 -39.27 18.04
N SER A 628 -6.15 -39.59 19.11
CA SER A 628 -7.32 -38.91 19.68
C SER A 628 -7.02 -37.64 20.48
N ASP A 629 -8.02 -36.75 20.46
CA ASP A 629 -8.32 -35.66 21.40
C ASP A 629 -7.54 -34.34 21.33
N LEU A 630 -8.34 -33.26 21.25
CA LEU A 630 -8.08 -31.82 21.39
C LEU A 630 -7.69 -31.01 20.12
N LYS A 631 -8.67 -30.25 19.63
CA LYS A 631 -8.57 -29.02 18.78
C LYS A 631 -7.35 -28.94 17.84
N HIS A 632 -7.35 -29.72 16.74
CA HIS A 632 -6.28 -29.65 15.74
C HIS A 632 -6.40 -28.41 14.82
N THR A 633 -5.43 -27.50 14.91
CA THR A 633 -5.07 -26.57 13.83
C THR A 633 -4.34 -27.33 12.73
N ALA A 634 -4.79 -27.22 11.47
CA ALA A 634 -4.14 -27.88 10.34
C ALA A 634 -2.65 -27.51 10.25
N LYS A 635 -1.77 -28.51 10.38
CA LYS A 635 -0.32 -28.38 10.23
C LYS A 635 0.09 -28.51 8.76
N PHE A 636 1.08 -27.73 8.36
CA PHE A 636 1.65 -27.69 7.01
C PHE A 636 3.06 -28.27 7.05
N LEU A 637 3.44 -28.99 6.00
CA LEU A 637 4.76 -29.56 5.80
C LEU A 637 5.50 -28.74 4.74
N ILE A 638 6.65 -28.17 5.11
CA ILE A 638 7.55 -27.41 4.23
C ILE A 638 8.68 -28.35 3.76
N PRO A 639 8.79 -28.65 2.45
CA PRO A 639 9.82 -29.55 1.94
C PRO A 639 11.24 -29.03 2.16
N VAL A 640 12.16 -29.91 2.59
CA VAL A 640 13.57 -29.57 2.82
C VAL A 640 14.52 -30.61 2.21
N THR A 641 15.74 -30.20 1.92
CA THR A 641 16.82 -31.06 1.40
C THR A 641 17.36 -31.98 2.50
N ALA A 642 18.00 -33.09 2.12
CA ALA A 642 18.58 -34.05 3.07
C ALA A 642 19.61 -33.40 4.04
N THR A 643 20.28 -32.34 3.59
CA THR A 643 21.27 -31.56 4.36
C THR A 643 20.71 -30.80 5.56
N ILE A 644 19.38 -30.77 5.76
CA ILE A 644 18.76 -30.11 6.92
C ILE A 644 19.24 -30.69 8.25
N ARG A 645 19.46 -32.01 8.32
CA ARG A 645 19.89 -32.68 9.56
C ARG A 645 21.31 -32.27 9.96
N ASP A 646 22.22 -32.24 9.00
CA ASP A 646 23.60 -31.79 9.22
C ASP A 646 23.67 -30.32 9.60
N LEU A 647 22.80 -29.48 9.01
CA LEU A 647 22.69 -28.07 9.37
C LEU A 647 22.20 -27.89 10.81
N ILE A 648 21.16 -28.62 11.23
CA ILE A 648 20.66 -28.53 12.62
C ILE A 648 21.72 -29.00 13.61
N ALA A 649 22.47 -30.07 13.30
CA ALA A 649 23.51 -30.59 14.18
C ALA A 649 24.72 -29.66 14.34
N SER A 650 24.95 -28.74 13.40
CA SER A 650 26.13 -27.86 13.36
C SER A 650 25.83 -26.37 13.64
N THR A 651 24.55 -25.98 13.68
CA THR A 651 24.14 -24.58 13.91
C THR A 651 23.88 -24.28 15.39
N ASN A 652 24.16 -23.05 15.83
CA ASN A 652 23.75 -22.51 17.14
C ASN A 652 22.45 -21.67 17.04
N ASP A 653 21.76 -21.73 15.89
CA ASP A 653 20.49 -21.02 15.67
C ASP A 653 19.33 -21.75 16.36
N ALA A 654 18.86 -21.19 17.47
CA ALA A 654 17.79 -21.75 18.28
C ALA A 654 16.46 -21.92 17.52
N GLU A 655 16.18 -21.10 16.48
CA GLU A 655 14.97 -21.26 15.67
C GLU A 655 15.07 -22.43 14.69
N LEU A 656 16.28 -22.78 14.23
CA LEU A 656 16.48 -23.96 13.38
C LEU A 656 16.51 -25.26 14.20
N GLN A 657 17.08 -25.24 15.40
CA GLN A 657 17.14 -26.40 16.29
C GLN A 657 15.76 -26.86 16.82
N THR A 658 14.78 -25.95 16.84
CA THR A 658 13.40 -26.23 17.29
C THR A 658 12.50 -26.78 16.18
N LEU A 659 12.99 -26.90 14.95
CA LEU A 659 12.20 -27.39 13.81
C LEU A 659 11.97 -28.90 13.87
N GLU A 660 10.70 -29.30 13.80
CA GLU A 660 10.30 -30.70 13.72
C GLU A 660 10.51 -31.24 12.29
N ILE A 661 11.58 -32.01 12.09
CA ILE A 661 11.84 -32.69 10.80
C ILE A 661 11.11 -34.02 10.77
N VAL A 662 10.22 -34.18 9.79
CA VAL A 662 9.46 -35.41 9.57
C VAL A 662 9.73 -35.98 8.16
N PRO A 663 9.58 -37.30 7.95
CA PRO A 663 9.52 -37.87 6.61
C PRO A 663 8.33 -37.29 5.83
N ASP A 664 8.59 -36.78 4.64
CA ASP A 664 7.58 -36.32 3.68
C ASP A 664 7.02 -37.54 2.93
N GLN A 665 5.90 -38.09 3.43
CA GLN A 665 5.22 -39.23 2.79
C GLN A 665 4.42 -38.84 1.55
N ASP A 666 4.10 -37.54 1.39
CA ASP A 666 3.32 -36.96 0.31
C ASP A 666 4.21 -36.21 -0.70
N ALA A 667 5.46 -36.68 -0.88
CA ALA A 667 6.47 -36.08 -1.74
C ALA A 667 6.13 -36.13 -3.25
N TYR A 668 5.16 -35.33 -3.65
CA TYR A 668 4.89 -35.03 -5.05
C TYR A 668 5.90 -33.98 -5.55
N THR A 669 6.72 -34.39 -6.52
CA THR A 669 7.65 -33.52 -7.23
C THR A 669 6.89 -32.39 -7.93
N ASN A 670 7.03 -31.17 -7.42
CA ASN A 670 6.69 -29.95 -8.15
C ASN A 670 7.86 -29.70 -9.12
N LYS A 671 7.81 -30.33 -10.31
CA LYS A 671 8.91 -30.42 -11.29
C LYS A 671 9.44 -29.07 -11.85
N PHE A 672 9.35 -27.93 -11.17
CA PHE A 672 9.75 -26.61 -11.66
C PHE A 672 11.01 -26.09 -10.94
N GLY A 673 12.15 -26.75 -11.18
CA GLY A 673 13.47 -26.36 -10.66
C GLY A 673 14.29 -25.52 -11.65
N LYS A 674 14.99 -24.51 -11.15
CA LYS A 674 15.95 -23.67 -11.90
C LYS A 674 17.27 -24.41 -12.08
N THR A 675 17.64 -24.76 -13.30
CA THR A 675 18.98 -25.30 -13.63
C THR A 675 19.84 -24.36 -14.50
N SER A 676 19.27 -23.35 -15.17
CA SER A 676 19.98 -22.58 -16.21
C SER A 676 20.05 -21.06 -16.01
N GLY A 677 19.67 -20.54 -14.84
CA GLY A 677 19.64 -19.08 -14.59
C GLY A 677 18.46 -18.34 -15.25
N PHE A 678 17.88 -18.87 -16.33
CA PHE A 678 16.65 -18.37 -16.94
C PHE A 678 15.40 -18.95 -16.26
N ASN A 679 14.34 -18.14 -16.18
CA ASN A 679 13.01 -18.62 -15.78
C ASN A 679 12.24 -19.19 -16.98
N ARG A 680 11.23 -20.03 -16.74
CA ARG A 680 10.49 -20.75 -17.80
C ARG A 680 9.90 -19.84 -18.89
N ASN A 681 9.44 -18.63 -18.55
CA ASN A 681 8.95 -17.67 -19.56
C ASN A 681 10.08 -17.14 -20.45
N GLU A 682 11.27 -16.94 -19.89
CA GLU A 682 12.46 -16.52 -20.64
C GLU A 682 12.94 -17.63 -21.58
N VAL A 683 12.90 -18.90 -21.14
CA VAL A 683 13.23 -20.06 -21.99
C VAL A 683 12.24 -20.17 -23.17
N ILE A 684 10.93 -20.09 -22.89
CA ILE A 684 9.89 -20.14 -23.94
C ILE A 684 10.08 -18.98 -24.92
N ARG A 685 10.19 -17.75 -24.42
CA ARG A 685 10.35 -16.55 -25.26
C ARG A 685 11.62 -16.62 -26.09
N SER A 686 12.76 -16.95 -25.49
CA SER A 686 14.04 -17.06 -26.22
C SER A 686 13.99 -18.15 -27.29
N THR A 687 13.35 -19.28 -27.01
CA THR A 687 13.13 -20.34 -28.01
C THR A 687 12.31 -19.82 -29.19
N ILE A 688 11.19 -19.13 -28.93
CA ILE A 688 10.32 -18.56 -29.98
C ILE A 688 11.05 -17.46 -30.76
N CYS A 689 11.79 -16.57 -30.10
CA CYS A 689 12.53 -15.50 -30.76
C CYS A 689 13.68 -16.05 -31.60
N ALA A 690 14.42 -17.05 -31.10
CA ALA A 690 15.48 -17.72 -31.87
C ALA A 690 14.90 -18.41 -33.11
N PHE A 691 13.77 -19.10 -32.96
CA PHE A 691 13.04 -19.71 -34.08
C PHE A 691 12.62 -18.64 -35.11
N ALA A 692 12.02 -17.55 -34.66
CA ALA A 692 11.60 -16.45 -35.52
C ALA A 692 12.78 -15.84 -36.31
N SER A 693 13.94 -15.66 -35.66
CA SER A 693 15.16 -15.19 -36.32
C SER A 693 15.69 -16.19 -37.34
N GLN A 694 15.69 -17.49 -37.04
CA GLN A 694 16.12 -18.54 -37.96
C GLN A 694 15.28 -18.60 -39.23
N HIS A 695 13.97 -18.33 -39.13
CA HIS A 695 13.03 -18.38 -40.25
C HIS A 695 12.74 -17.00 -40.89
N GLY A 696 13.54 -15.98 -40.58
CA GLY A 696 13.47 -14.67 -41.23
C GLY A 696 12.19 -13.88 -40.95
N LEU A 697 11.53 -14.10 -39.81
CA LEU A 697 10.33 -13.34 -39.44
C LEU A 697 10.66 -11.89 -39.10
N SER A 698 9.70 -11.00 -39.37
CA SER A 698 9.88 -9.57 -39.16
C SER A 698 10.18 -9.23 -37.69
N ALA A 699 10.96 -8.17 -37.47
CA ALA A 699 11.24 -7.67 -36.13
C ALA A 699 9.97 -7.28 -35.36
N GLU A 700 8.91 -6.88 -36.07
CA GLU A 700 7.60 -6.57 -35.51
C GLU A 700 6.92 -7.80 -34.91
N LEU A 701 6.97 -8.95 -35.60
CA LEU A 701 6.46 -10.21 -35.06
C LEU A 701 7.23 -10.67 -33.84
N VAL A 702 8.56 -10.56 -33.86
CA VAL A 702 9.42 -10.91 -32.71
C VAL A 702 9.09 -10.04 -31.50
N LYS A 703 8.79 -8.75 -31.73
CA LYS A 703 8.36 -7.82 -30.68
C LYS A 703 6.98 -8.17 -30.12
N ALA A 704 6.08 -8.71 -30.95
CA ALA A 704 4.73 -9.14 -30.58
C ALA A 704 4.68 -10.46 -29.77
N VAL A 705 5.77 -11.23 -29.72
CA VAL A 705 5.86 -12.44 -28.88
C VAL A 705 5.53 -12.08 -27.42
N PRO A 706 4.73 -12.88 -26.69
CA PRO A 706 4.41 -12.62 -25.29
C PRO A 706 5.62 -12.69 -24.33
N GLU A 707 5.63 -11.86 -23.29
CA GLU A 707 6.62 -11.92 -22.21
C GLU A 707 6.17 -12.82 -21.05
N LYS A 708 4.87 -13.14 -20.97
CA LYS A 708 4.27 -13.93 -19.90
C LYS A 708 3.33 -14.99 -20.47
N TYR A 709 3.43 -16.18 -19.90
CA TYR A 709 2.62 -17.35 -20.23
C TYR A 709 1.95 -17.88 -18.97
N GLU A 710 0.81 -18.55 -19.14
CA GLU A 710 0.13 -19.29 -18.08
C GLU A 710 0.35 -20.79 -18.30
N PHE A 711 0.22 -21.58 -17.23
CA PHE A 711 0.45 -23.02 -17.30
C PHE A 711 -0.66 -23.75 -16.55
N VAL A 712 -1.22 -24.78 -17.17
CA VAL A 712 -2.22 -25.66 -16.56
C VAL A 712 -1.74 -27.08 -16.75
N SER A 713 -1.32 -27.74 -15.66
CA SER A 713 -0.68 -29.05 -15.73
C SER A 713 0.53 -29.05 -16.69
N ASP A 714 0.50 -29.86 -17.73
CA ASP A 714 1.47 -29.99 -18.83
C ASP A 714 1.11 -29.17 -20.08
N VAL A 715 0.17 -28.23 -19.98
CA VAL A 715 -0.28 -27.35 -21.07
C VAL A 715 0.29 -25.94 -20.91
N LEU A 716 0.92 -25.45 -21.98
CA LEU A 716 1.37 -24.05 -22.11
C LEU A 716 0.21 -23.18 -22.63
N MET A 717 -0.21 -22.17 -21.87
CA MET A 717 -1.27 -21.24 -22.26
C MET A 717 -0.68 -19.92 -22.77
N VAL A 718 -0.88 -19.62 -24.06
CA VAL A 718 -0.50 -18.34 -24.69
C VAL A 718 -1.65 -17.32 -24.61
N PRO A 719 -1.36 -16.01 -24.54
CA PRO A 719 -2.38 -14.96 -24.55
C PRO A 719 -3.33 -15.02 -25.75
N ARG A 720 -4.58 -14.58 -25.55
CA ARG A 720 -5.64 -14.62 -26.58
C ARG A 720 -5.30 -13.90 -27.89
N ASN A 721 -4.53 -12.83 -27.81
CA ASN A 721 -4.21 -11.96 -28.94
C ASN A 721 -2.80 -12.24 -29.50
N SER A 722 -2.24 -13.44 -29.26
CA SER A 722 -0.87 -13.77 -29.66
C SER A 722 -0.83 -14.85 -30.73
N PHE A 723 0.14 -14.73 -31.64
CA PHE A 723 0.37 -15.66 -32.76
C PHE A 723 -0.82 -15.75 -33.72
N LEU A 724 -1.49 -14.63 -33.98
CA LEU A 724 -2.64 -14.54 -34.88
C LEU A 724 -2.22 -14.28 -36.34
N GLU A 725 -1.00 -13.80 -36.52
CA GLU A 725 -0.47 -13.40 -37.81
C GLU A 725 -0.23 -14.65 -38.69
N PRO A 726 -0.69 -14.67 -39.96
CA PRO A 726 -0.58 -15.83 -40.85
C PRO A 726 0.86 -16.32 -41.05
N GLN A 727 1.83 -15.42 -40.87
CA GLN A 727 3.25 -15.68 -40.97
C GLN A 727 3.72 -16.76 -39.97
N TRP A 728 3.05 -16.96 -38.82
CA TRP A 728 3.39 -18.04 -37.88
C TRP A 728 2.93 -19.43 -38.35
N ALA A 729 1.93 -19.51 -39.21
CA ALA A 729 1.26 -20.77 -39.55
C ALA A 729 2.16 -21.84 -40.19
N PRO A 730 3.07 -21.53 -41.12
CA PRO A 730 3.86 -22.55 -41.83
C PRO A 730 4.77 -23.40 -40.94
N PHE A 731 5.19 -22.86 -39.79
CA PHE A 731 6.16 -23.49 -38.89
C PHE A 731 5.66 -23.60 -37.45
N ALA A 732 4.37 -23.33 -37.21
CA ALA A 732 3.78 -23.37 -35.87
C ALA A 732 4.01 -24.70 -35.15
N ALA A 733 3.84 -25.84 -35.86
CA ALA A 733 4.02 -27.16 -35.28
C ALA A 733 5.48 -27.41 -34.84
N GLU A 734 6.45 -27.08 -35.69
CA GLU A 734 7.88 -27.23 -35.40
C GLU A 734 8.32 -26.33 -34.24
N MET A 735 7.91 -25.05 -34.28
CA MET A 735 8.18 -24.09 -33.22
C MET A 735 7.62 -24.57 -31.88
N TRP A 736 6.36 -25.01 -31.85
CA TRP A 736 5.74 -25.49 -30.62
C TRP A 736 6.37 -26.77 -30.11
N ALA A 737 6.78 -27.70 -30.98
CA ALA A 737 7.55 -28.88 -30.59
C ALA A 737 8.84 -28.50 -29.85
N GLN A 738 9.59 -27.54 -30.39
CA GLN A 738 10.84 -27.06 -29.79
C GLN A 738 10.58 -26.36 -28.45
N VAL A 739 9.56 -25.50 -28.37
CA VAL A 739 9.16 -24.81 -27.13
C VAL A 739 8.74 -25.80 -26.05
N CYS A 740 7.95 -26.81 -26.43
CA CYS A 740 7.51 -27.87 -25.53
C CYS A 740 8.68 -28.66 -24.95
N ALA A 741 9.70 -28.95 -25.77
CA ALA A 741 10.88 -29.69 -25.35
C ALA A 741 11.92 -28.85 -24.58
N SER A 742 12.04 -27.55 -24.88
CA SER A 742 13.06 -26.68 -24.29
C SER A 742 12.76 -26.28 -22.84
N ALA A 743 11.47 -26.25 -22.47
CA ALA A 743 11.05 -25.98 -21.10
C ALA A 743 11.15 -27.24 -20.22
N LYS A 744 11.61 -27.10 -18.96
CA LYS A 744 11.55 -28.17 -17.96
C LYS A 744 10.57 -27.80 -16.84
N PRO A 745 9.55 -28.63 -16.55
CA PRO A 745 9.14 -29.84 -17.26
C PRO A 745 8.70 -29.52 -18.68
N ALA A 746 8.85 -30.51 -19.56
CA ALA A 746 8.34 -30.42 -20.92
C ALA A 746 6.82 -30.23 -20.89
N PHE A 747 6.31 -29.48 -21.88
CA PHE A 747 4.88 -29.41 -22.13
C PHE A 747 4.49 -30.47 -23.15
N SER A 748 3.34 -31.09 -22.98
CA SER A 748 2.76 -31.96 -24.01
C SER A 748 1.93 -31.17 -25.02
N ARG A 749 1.44 -29.99 -24.61
CA ARG A 749 0.43 -29.23 -25.35
C ARG A 749 0.67 -27.73 -25.26
N VAL A 750 0.25 -27.01 -26.30
CA VAL A 750 0.14 -25.54 -26.31
C VAL A 750 -1.30 -25.17 -26.63
N ALA A 751 -1.83 -24.20 -25.90
CA ALA A 751 -3.20 -23.73 -26.07
C ALA A 751 -3.26 -22.19 -26.00
N ARG A 752 -4.22 -21.59 -26.69
CA ARG A 752 -4.49 -20.15 -26.69
C ARG A 752 -5.67 -19.83 -25.80
N LYS A 753 -5.49 -18.89 -24.89
CA LYS A 753 -6.58 -18.37 -24.05
C LYS A 753 -7.70 -17.81 -24.92
N ALA A 754 -8.93 -18.00 -24.48
CA ALA A 754 -10.10 -17.36 -25.06
C ALA A 754 -10.99 -16.81 -23.95
N PHE A 755 -11.94 -15.96 -24.32
CA PHE A 755 -13.00 -15.59 -23.38
C PHE A 755 -13.87 -16.80 -23.08
N ILE A 756 -14.27 -16.92 -21.81
CA ILE A 756 -15.40 -17.77 -21.45
C ILE A 756 -16.62 -17.20 -22.15
N ASP A 757 -17.44 -18.05 -22.78
CA ASP A 757 -18.61 -17.54 -23.47
C ASP A 757 -19.60 -16.88 -22.51
N LYS A 758 -20.44 -16.00 -23.08
CA LYS A 758 -21.46 -15.27 -22.33
C LYS A 758 -22.75 -16.07 -22.14
N SER A 759 -22.76 -17.35 -22.54
CA SER A 759 -23.93 -18.20 -22.35
C SER A 759 -24.13 -18.50 -20.87
N GLU A 760 -25.34 -18.92 -20.49
CA GLU A 760 -25.64 -19.30 -19.11
C GLU A 760 -24.76 -20.47 -18.61
N LYS A 761 -24.21 -21.28 -19.53
CA LYS A 761 -23.32 -22.41 -19.23
C LYS A 761 -21.84 -22.03 -19.09
N ARG A 762 -21.46 -20.81 -19.48
CA ARG A 762 -20.10 -20.25 -19.33
C ARG A 762 -19.00 -21.21 -19.79
N GLN A 763 -19.09 -21.67 -21.04
CA GLN A 763 -18.17 -22.69 -21.54
C GLN A 763 -16.81 -22.07 -21.90
N SER A 764 -15.76 -22.88 -21.75
CA SER A 764 -14.43 -22.49 -22.23
C SER A 764 -14.40 -22.45 -23.75
N ARG A 765 -13.57 -21.57 -24.30
CA ARG A 765 -13.30 -21.46 -25.75
C ARG A 765 -11.81 -21.59 -26.05
N VAL A 766 -11.03 -22.12 -25.10
CA VAL A 766 -9.59 -22.29 -25.26
C VAL A 766 -9.31 -23.17 -26.47
N GLN A 767 -8.40 -22.71 -27.32
CA GLN A 767 -8.03 -23.40 -28.55
C GLN A 767 -6.70 -24.13 -28.36
N LEU A 768 -6.65 -25.44 -28.62
CA LEU A 768 -5.38 -26.16 -28.71
C LEU A 768 -4.64 -25.72 -29.98
N LEU A 769 -3.40 -25.28 -29.82
CA LEU A 769 -2.52 -24.88 -30.92
C LEU A 769 -1.53 -25.99 -31.30
N TYR A 770 -1.15 -26.83 -30.34
CA TYR A 770 -0.19 -27.90 -30.55
C TYR A 770 -0.44 -29.07 -29.57
N LEU A 771 -0.22 -30.29 -30.07
CA LEU A 771 -0.38 -31.54 -29.35
C LEU A 771 0.78 -32.47 -29.68
N ASN A 772 1.52 -32.89 -28.66
CA ASN A 772 2.48 -33.99 -28.75
C ASN A 772 1.85 -35.27 -28.20
N ASN A 773 1.37 -36.14 -29.08
CA ASN A 773 0.68 -37.38 -28.72
C ASN A 773 1.55 -38.33 -27.89
N ASP A 774 2.85 -38.39 -28.20
CA ASP A 774 3.80 -39.28 -27.51
C ASP A 774 4.09 -38.82 -26.08
N ALA A 775 3.91 -37.53 -25.81
CA ALA A 775 4.09 -36.94 -24.47
C ALA A 775 2.84 -37.04 -23.58
N LEU A 776 1.70 -37.53 -24.08
CA LEU A 776 0.48 -37.69 -23.29
C LEU A 776 0.56 -38.94 -22.42
N THR A 777 0.56 -38.74 -21.10
CA THR A 777 0.81 -39.81 -20.13
C THR A 777 -0.45 -40.51 -19.63
N SER A 778 -1.62 -39.87 -19.65
CA SER A 778 -2.87 -40.49 -19.19
C SER A 778 -3.73 -40.95 -20.37
N GLN A 779 -4.43 -42.08 -20.21
CA GLN A 779 -5.37 -42.56 -21.21
C GLN A 779 -6.43 -41.50 -21.54
N ARG A 780 -6.90 -40.78 -20.52
CA ARG A 780 -7.92 -39.74 -20.68
C ARG A 780 -7.43 -38.54 -21.48
N SER A 781 -6.17 -38.14 -21.35
CA SER A 781 -5.62 -37.07 -22.20
C SER A 781 -5.38 -37.51 -23.64
N LYS A 782 -5.23 -38.83 -23.89
CA LYS A 782 -5.19 -39.39 -25.25
C LYS A 782 -6.56 -39.40 -25.92
N GLU A 783 -7.61 -39.75 -25.18
CA GLU A 783 -9.00 -39.76 -25.67
C GLU A 783 -9.58 -38.34 -25.83
N ALA A 784 -9.25 -37.45 -24.90
CA ALA A 784 -9.66 -36.05 -24.91
C ALA A 784 -8.42 -35.15 -24.76
N PRO A 785 -7.83 -34.64 -25.85
CA PRO A 785 -6.59 -33.85 -25.82
C PRO A 785 -6.65 -32.57 -24.97
N GLY A 786 -7.83 -32.03 -24.70
CA GLY A 786 -8.03 -30.90 -23.78
C GLY A 786 -8.05 -31.28 -22.30
N TRP A 787 -8.04 -32.57 -21.97
CA TRP A 787 -8.15 -33.06 -20.60
C TRP A 787 -6.89 -32.79 -19.79
N VAL A 788 -7.06 -32.12 -18.65
CA VAL A 788 -6.01 -31.82 -17.68
C VAL A 788 -6.44 -32.23 -16.29
N GLU A 789 -5.45 -32.62 -15.48
CA GLU A 789 -5.63 -32.92 -14.07
C GLU A 789 -4.65 -32.08 -13.25
N ILE A 790 -5.14 -31.53 -12.14
CA ILE A 790 -4.34 -30.85 -11.13
C ILE A 790 -4.72 -31.38 -9.74
N ARG A 791 -3.80 -31.24 -8.79
CA ARG A 791 -4.09 -31.41 -7.37
C ARG A 791 -4.06 -30.04 -6.69
N GLU A 792 -5.14 -29.69 -6.01
CA GLU A 792 -5.28 -28.45 -5.25
C GLU A 792 -5.91 -28.73 -3.89
N ASN A 793 -5.27 -28.29 -2.80
CA ASN A 793 -5.70 -28.57 -1.41
C ASN A 793 -5.92 -30.07 -1.14
N GLY A 794 -5.02 -30.93 -1.62
CA GLY A 794 -5.13 -32.39 -1.47
C GLY A 794 -6.12 -33.07 -2.45
N ILE A 795 -7.05 -32.30 -3.05
CA ILE A 795 -8.12 -32.79 -3.92
C ILE A 795 -7.67 -32.78 -5.39
N ILE A 796 -7.99 -33.83 -6.12
CA ILE A 796 -7.73 -33.95 -7.55
C ILE A 796 -8.90 -33.35 -8.35
N TYR A 797 -8.60 -32.44 -9.26
CA TYR A 797 -9.55 -31.87 -10.22
C TYR A 797 -9.09 -32.20 -11.63
N GLY A 798 -9.95 -32.87 -12.38
CA GLY A 798 -9.81 -33.13 -13.80
C GLY A 798 -10.95 -32.49 -14.59
N TRP A 799 -10.62 -31.88 -15.73
CA TRP A 799 -11.60 -31.32 -16.66
C TRP A 799 -10.98 -31.18 -18.06
N ASP A 800 -11.85 -31.00 -19.07
CA ASP A 800 -11.41 -30.58 -20.39
C ASP A 800 -11.32 -29.05 -20.45
N LEU A 801 -10.10 -28.52 -20.52
CA LEU A 801 -9.85 -27.07 -20.52
C LEU A 801 -10.41 -26.36 -21.75
N THR A 802 -10.70 -27.08 -22.84
CA THR A 802 -11.27 -26.51 -24.07
C THR A 802 -12.79 -26.34 -23.98
N ARG A 803 -13.44 -27.03 -23.03
CA ARG A 803 -14.91 -27.08 -22.90
C ARG A 803 -15.40 -26.51 -21.58
N VAL A 804 -14.62 -26.68 -20.51
CA VAL A 804 -15.00 -26.32 -19.14
C VAL A 804 -14.09 -25.24 -18.60
N MET A 805 -14.69 -24.18 -18.03
CA MET A 805 -13.94 -23.16 -17.31
C MET A 805 -13.38 -23.71 -15.99
N PHE A 806 -12.19 -23.27 -15.59
CA PHE A 806 -11.61 -23.57 -14.27
C PHE A 806 -11.30 -22.28 -13.50
N SER A 807 -11.91 -22.11 -12.32
CA SER A 807 -11.67 -20.95 -11.45
C SER A 807 -10.45 -21.17 -10.55
N SER A 808 -9.25 -20.92 -11.08
CA SER A 808 -7.99 -21.00 -10.32
C SER A 808 -7.84 -19.90 -9.26
N GLY A 809 -8.65 -18.83 -9.32
CA GLY A 809 -8.56 -17.73 -8.36
C GLY A 809 -9.22 -18.00 -7.00
N ASN A 810 -9.99 -19.09 -6.85
CA ASN A 810 -10.76 -19.37 -5.63
C ASN A 810 -10.04 -20.33 -4.66
N VAL A 811 -8.70 -20.47 -4.75
CA VAL A 811 -7.94 -21.46 -3.96
C VAL A 811 -8.16 -21.27 -2.45
N THR A 812 -8.14 -20.02 -1.99
CA THR A 812 -8.34 -19.67 -0.57
C THR A 812 -9.74 -20.03 -0.10
N GLU A 813 -10.76 -19.77 -0.91
CA GLU A 813 -12.15 -20.08 -0.57
C GLU A 813 -12.44 -21.58 -0.61
N LYS A 814 -11.87 -22.32 -1.57
CA LYS A 814 -11.96 -23.78 -1.59
C LYS A 814 -11.29 -24.39 -0.36
N ALA A 815 -10.17 -23.82 0.10
CA ALA A 815 -9.53 -24.21 1.35
C ALA A 815 -10.37 -23.83 2.58
N ARG A 816 -11.06 -22.69 2.57
CA ARG A 816 -11.97 -22.29 3.65
C ARG A 816 -13.14 -23.26 3.76
N MET A 817 -13.82 -23.55 2.64
CA MET A 817 -14.93 -24.50 2.56
C MET A 817 -14.52 -25.91 3.01
N ALA A 818 -13.30 -26.34 2.69
CA ALA A 818 -12.74 -27.60 3.20
C ALA A 818 -12.57 -27.64 4.73
N ASN A 819 -12.43 -26.49 5.39
CA ASN A 819 -12.23 -26.37 6.84
C ASN A 819 -13.48 -25.91 7.60
N ILE A 820 -14.59 -25.62 6.91
CA ILE A 820 -15.89 -25.42 7.54
C ILE A 820 -16.31 -26.81 8.02
N ASN A 821 -16.33 -27.01 9.35
CA ASN A 821 -16.75 -28.26 9.94
C ASN A 821 -18.23 -28.52 9.58
N CYS A 822 -18.44 -29.37 8.57
CA CYS A 822 -19.75 -29.79 8.09
C CYS A 822 -19.93 -31.30 8.27
N ARG A 823 -19.25 -31.87 9.27
CA ARG A 823 -19.28 -33.31 9.53
C ARG A 823 -20.72 -33.77 9.78
N GLY A 824 -21.18 -34.73 8.98
CA GLY A 824 -22.54 -35.27 9.10
C GLY A 824 -23.63 -34.45 8.38
N GLU A 825 -23.32 -33.28 7.84
CA GLU A 825 -24.30 -32.43 7.17
C GLU A 825 -24.67 -32.95 5.77
N THR A 826 -25.92 -32.70 5.38
CA THR A 826 -26.37 -32.79 3.98
C THR A 826 -26.29 -31.40 3.35
N ILE A 827 -25.57 -31.28 2.25
CA ILE A 827 -25.30 -30.00 1.58
C ILE A 827 -25.94 -29.98 0.20
N VAL A 828 -26.47 -28.83 -0.21
CA VAL A 828 -26.91 -28.59 -1.59
C VAL A 828 -26.02 -27.52 -2.21
N ASP A 829 -25.32 -27.86 -3.29
CA ASP A 829 -24.55 -26.90 -4.10
C ASP A 829 -25.32 -26.62 -5.40
N LEU A 830 -25.88 -25.42 -5.51
CA LEU A 830 -26.76 -25.05 -6.62
C LEU A 830 -26.01 -24.72 -7.92
N PHE A 831 -24.68 -24.61 -7.86
CA PHE A 831 -23.81 -24.25 -9.00
C PHE A 831 -22.45 -24.96 -8.92
N CYS A 832 -22.47 -26.30 -8.91
CA CYS A 832 -21.30 -27.04 -8.47
C CYS A 832 -20.10 -27.05 -9.45
N GLY A 833 -20.32 -26.77 -10.74
CA GLY A 833 -19.28 -26.85 -11.76
C GLY A 833 -18.68 -28.26 -11.82
N ILE A 834 -17.34 -28.32 -11.80
CA ILE A 834 -16.61 -29.60 -11.73
C ILE A 834 -16.46 -30.12 -10.30
N GLY A 835 -17.15 -29.52 -9.33
CA GLY A 835 -17.07 -29.82 -7.91
C GLY A 835 -16.19 -28.85 -7.13
N TYR A 836 -16.24 -27.55 -7.45
CA TYR A 836 -15.38 -26.55 -6.82
C TYR A 836 -15.49 -26.54 -5.30
N TYR A 837 -16.71 -26.67 -4.77
CA TYR A 837 -17.00 -26.69 -3.33
C TYR A 837 -17.54 -28.05 -2.87
N VAL A 838 -18.25 -28.78 -3.73
CA VAL A 838 -18.66 -30.18 -3.50
C VAL A 838 -17.49 -31.05 -3.01
N LEU A 839 -16.34 -31.03 -3.70
CA LEU A 839 -15.21 -31.88 -3.34
C LEU A 839 -14.57 -31.45 -2.01
N PRO A 840 -14.31 -30.14 -1.75
CA PRO A 840 -13.92 -29.67 -0.42
C PRO A 840 -14.81 -30.16 0.71
N PHE A 841 -16.14 -30.04 0.57
CA PHE A 841 -17.07 -30.48 1.60
C PHE A 841 -17.01 -32.00 1.84
N LEU A 842 -16.92 -32.81 0.79
CA LEU A 842 -16.92 -34.26 0.89
C LEU A 842 -15.59 -34.85 1.37
N VAL A 843 -14.48 -34.37 0.82
CA VAL A 843 -13.15 -34.95 1.02
C VAL A 843 -12.56 -34.50 2.36
N LEU A 844 -12.72 -33.22 2.71
CA LEU A 844 -12.07 -32.63 3.88
C LEU A 844 -13.06 -32.12 4.93
N GLY A 845 -14.18 -31.51 4.51
CA GLY A 845 -15.18 -30.95 5.42
C GLY A 845 -15.99 -32.01 6.19
N GLY A 846 -16.00 -33.26 5.72
CA GLY A 846 -16.67 -34.38 6.37
C GLY A 846 -18.18 -34.46 6.12
N ALA A 847 -18.70 -33.73 5.12
CA ALA A 847 -20.12 -33.78 4.74
C ALA A 847 -20.58 -35.24 4.53
N ALA A 848 -21.76 -35.56 5.07
CA ALA A 848 -22.36 -36.88 4.90
C ALA A 848 -22.79 -37.10 3.45
N PHE A 849 -23.42 -36.08 2.87
CA PHE A 849 -23.96 -36.16 1.52
C PHE A 849 -24.01 -34.80 0.84
N VAL A 850 -23.78 -34.74 -0.47
CA VAL A 850 -23.93 -33.52 -1.26
C VAL A 850 -24.85 -33.74 -2.47
N HIS A 851 -25.89 -32.92 -2.59
CA HIS A 851 -26.64 -32.77 -3.82
C HIS A 851 -26.01 -31.65 -4.67
N ALA A 852 -25.58 -31.99 -5.88
CA ALA A 852 -24.77 -31.12 -6.72
C ALA A 852 -25.52 -30.80 -8.02
N CYS A 853 -25.94 -29.55 -8.21
CA CYS A 853 -26.66 -29.10 -9.41
C CYS A 853 -25.71 -28.44 -10.41
N GLU A 854 -25.73 -28.91 -11.66
CA GLU A 854 -24.91 -28.35 -12.74
C GLU A 854 -25.58 -28.48 -14.10
N TRP A 855 -25.57 -27.39 -14.85
CA TRP A 855 -26.22 -27.30 -16.16
C TRP A 855 -25.32 -27.72 -17.32
N ASN A 856 -24.01 -27.49 -17.23
CA ASN A 856 -23.09 -27.85 -18.30
C ASN A 856 -22.77 -29.36 -18.27
N PRO A 857 -23.14 -30.14 -19.31
CA PRO A 857 -22.87 -31.58 -19.34
C PRO A 857 -21.38 -31.91 -19.28
N ASP A 858 -20.51 -31.07 -19.85
CA ASP A 858 -19.06 -31.26 -19.78
C ASP A 858 -18.53 -31.05 -18.34
N SER A 859 -19.12 -30.11 -17.59
CA SER A 859 -18.81 -29.93 -16.16
C SER A 859 -19.28 -31.13 -15.32
N VAL A 860 -20.47 -31.67 -15.61
CA VAL A 860 -20.99 -32.88 -14.95
C VAL A 860 -20.12 -34.11 -15.22
N ALA A 861 -19.69 -34.31 -16.47
CA ALA A 861 -18.77 -35.39 -16.82
C ALA A 861 -17.43 -35.26 -16.07
N ALA A 862 -16.95 -34.02 -15.89
CA ALA A 862 -15.78 -33.72 -15.09
C ALA A 862 -16.00 -33.96 -13.59
N LEU A 863 -17.14 -33.54 -13.04
CA LEU A 863 -17.52 -33.78 -11.65
C LEU A 863 -17.59 -35.28 -11.34
N HIS A 864 -18.25 -36.09 -12.17
CA HIS A 864 -18.29 -37.54 -11.99
C HIS A 864 -16.91 -38.20 -12.04
N PHE A 865 -16.00 -37.68 -12.86
CA PHE A 865 -14.60 -38.11 -12.80
C PHE A 865 -13.98 -37.74 -11.46
N ASN A 866 -14.12 -36.48 -11.03
CA ASN A 866 -13.50 -35.98 -9.80
C ASN A 866 -14.02 -36.70 -8.56
N LEU A 867 -15.32 -36.94 -8.46
CA LEU A 867 -15.92 -37.70 -7.36
C LEU A 867 -15.34 -39.11 -7.25
N ARG A 868 -15.17 -39.81 -8.37
CA ARG A 868 -14.54 -41.15 -8.40
C ARG A 868 -13.05 -41.07 -8.09
N ARG A 869 -12.35 -40.09 -8.68
CA ARG A 869 -10.91 -39.91 -8.53
C ARG A 869 -10.49 -39.57 -7.10
N ASN A 870 -11.39 -38.97 -6.32
CA ASN A 870 -11.22 -38.65 -4.91
C ASN A 870 -11.99 -39.60 -3.96
N HIS A 871 -12.55 -40.70 -4.47
CA HIS A 871 -13.21 -41.74 -3.65
C HIS A 871 -14.40 -41.24 -2.80
N VAL A 872 -15.24 -40.37 -3.37
CA VAL A 872 -16.43 -39.79 -2.69
C VAL A 872 -17.71 -39.84 -3.54
N ALA A 873 -17.72 -40.67 -4.58
CA ALA A 873 -18.83 -40.73 -5.54
C ALA A 873 -20.14 -41.28 -4.94
N ASP A 874 -20.04 -42.15 -3.93
CA ASP A 874 -21.16 -42.70 -3.17
C ASP A 874 -21.87 -41.66 -2.29
N ARG A 875 -21.18 -40.57 -1.94
CA ARG A 875 -21.70 -39.50 -1.07
C ARG A 875 -22.19 -38.28 -1.84
N CYS A 876 -22.35 -38.36 -3.15
CA CYS A 876 -22.81 -37.25 -3.96
C CYS A 876 -23.82 -37.67 -5.02
N LYS A 877 -24.95 -36.97 -5.09
CA LYS A 877 -25.88 -37.08 -6.22
C LYS A 877 -25.78 -35.86 -7.11
N VAL A 878 -25.43 -36.09 -8.38
CA VAL A 878 -25.30 -35.05 -9.39
C VAL A 878 -26.60 -34.91 -10.16
N TYR A 879 -27.09 -33.68 -10.28
CA TYR A 879 -28.29 -33.32 -11.02
C TYR A 879 -27.88 -32.53 -12.25
N LEU A 880 -27.90 -33.19 -13.41
CA LEU A 880 -27.66 -32.55 -14.69
C LEU A 880 -28.89 -31.75 -15.10
N GLY A 881 -28.74 -30.45 -15.29
CA GLY A 881 -29.80 -29.58 -15.79
C GLY A 881 -29.86 -28.24 -15.06
N ASP A 882 -30.94 -27.52 -15.31
CA ASP A 882 -31.22 -26.26 -14.65
C ASP A 882 -31.57 -26.49 -13.17
N ASN A 883 -30.96 -25.71 -12.27
CA ASN A 883 -31.22 -25.84 -10.84
C ASN A 883 -32.65 -25.43 -10.46
N ARG A 884 -33.35 -24.66 -11.30
CA ARG A 884 -34.77 -24.32 -11.15
C ARG A 884 -35.68 -25.53 -11.30
N GLU A 885 -35.23 -26.54 -12.04
CA GLU A 885 -35.96 -27.80 -12.24
C GLU A 885 -35.48 -28.86 -11.25
N SER A 886 -34.16 -28.94 -10.99
CA SER A 886 -33.62 -29.99 -10.13
C SER A 886 -33.78 -29.71 -8.64
N ALA A 887 -33.64 -28.46 -8.18
CA ALA A 887 -33.74 -28.14 -6.75
C ALA A 887 -35.09 -28.51 -6.12
N PRO A 888 -36.25 -28.30 -6.79
CA PRO A 888 -37.53 -28.78 -6.28
C PRO A 888 -37.60 -30.29 -6.05
N THR A 889 -36.88 -31.09 -6.84
CA THR A 889 -36.85 -32.57 -6.69
C THR A 889 -35.98 -33.04 -5.52
N ILE A 890 -35.13 -32.17 -4.98
CA ILE A 890 -34.25 -32.49 -3.83
C ILE A 890 -35.05 -32.44 -2.51
N GLY A 891 -35.97 -31.48 -2.39
CA GLY A 891 -36.72 -31.24 -1.15
C GLY A 891 -35.92 -30.50 -0.07
N ALA A 892 -36.57 -30.22 1.06
CA ALA A 892 -36.03 -29.45 2.18
C ALA A 892 -35.06 -30.26 3.07
N VAL A 893 -33.94 -30.70 2.50
CA VAL A 893 -32.98 -31.64 3.11
C VAL A 893 -31.64 -31.02 3.49
N ALA A 894 -31.38 -29.76 3.12
CA ALA A 894 -30.07 -29.15 3.27
C ALA A 894 -29.87 -28.57 4.69
N ASP A 895 -28.81 -29.01 5.36
CA ASP A 895 -28.24 -28.32 6.53
C ASP A 895 -27.42 -27.10 6.08
N ARG A 896 -26.92 -27.13 4.83
CA ARG A 896 -26.11 -26.07 4.24
C ARG A 896 -26.38 -25.95 2.74
N VAL A 897 -26.45 -24.71 2.25
CA VAL A 897 -26.61 -24.43 0.83
C VAL A 897 -25.48 -23.53 0.34
N ASN A 898 -24.83 -23.96 -0.74
CA ASN A 898 -23.78 -23.20 -1.40
C ASN A 898 -24.32 -22.51 -2.67
N LEU A 899 -24.15 -21.19 -2.76
CA LEU A 899 -24.62 -20.34 -3.85
C LEU A 899 -23.42 -19.75 -4.62
N GLY A 900 -22.63 -20.63 -5.25
CA GLY A 900 -21.34 -20.33 -5.86
C GLY A 900 -21.36 -19.66 -7.25
N LEU A 901 -22.34 -18.80 -7.59
CA LEU A 901 -22.46 -18.18 -8.92
C LEU A 901 -22.00 -16.71 -8.94
N LEU A 902 -21.20 -16.35 -9.95
CA LEU A 902 -20.79 -14.96 -10.23
C LEU A 902 -21.33 -14.48 -11.60
N PRO A 903 -21.70 -13.19 -11.76
CA PRO A 903 -21.48 -12.10 -10.81
C PRO A 903 -22.47 -12.06 -9.64
N THR A 904 -23.60 -12.75 -9.73
CA THR A 904 -24.52 -12.90 -8.60
C THR A 904 -25.32 -14.20 -8.66
N SER A 905 -25.69 -14.69 -7.47
CA SER A 905 -26.55 -15.87 -7.26
C SER A 905 -28.01 -15.53 -6.92
N GLU A 906 -28.40 -14.26 -6.97
CA GLU A 906 -29.71 -13.74 -6.52
C GLU A 906 -30.93 -14.53 -7.01
N LYS A 907 -30.93 -14.93 -8.29
CA LYS A 907 -32.04 -15.69 -8.89
C LYS A 907 -32.25 -17.08 -8.25
N ALA A 908 -31.25 -17.62 -7.56
CA ALA A 908 -31.32 -18.91 -6.89
C ALA A 908 -31.56 -18.81 -5.37
N TRP A 909 -31.67 -17.61 -4.80
CA TRP A 909 -31.98 -17.45 -3.37
C TRP A 909 -33.32 -18.10 -2.97
N PRO A 910 -34.41 -18.02 -3.77
CA PRO A 910 -35.64 -18.75 -3.46
C PRO A 910 -35.43 -20.26 -3.42
N LEU A 911 -34.64 -20.81 -4.33
CA LEU A 911 -34.31 -22.24 -4.37
C LEU A 911 -33.50 -22.66 -3.16
N ALA A 912 -32.54 -21.83 -2.73
CA ALA A 912 -31.77 -22.08 -1.51
C ALA A 912 -32.67 -22.13 -0.28
N MET A 913 -33.62 -21.21 -0.17
CA MET A 913 -34.60 -21.23 0.92
C MET A 913 -35.52 -22.44 0.82
N GLN A 914 -35.90 -22.90 -0.38
CA GLN A 914 -36.71 -24.10 -0.57
C GLN A 914 -36.01 -25.37 -0.08
N VAL A 915 -34.73 -25.58 -0.43
CA VAL A 915 -33.99 -26.81 -0.10
C VAL A 915 -33.43 -26.82 1.32
N LEU A 916 -33.32 -25.66 1.99
CA LEU A 916 -32.91 -25.59 3.40
C LEU A 916 -33.87 -26.39 4.30
N LYS A 917 -33.40 -27.03 5.36
CA LYS A 917 -34.30 -27.68 6.33
C LYS A 917 -35.18 -26.65 7.06
N PRO A 918 -36.37 -27.06 7.57
CA PRO A 918 -37.16 -26.22 8.48
C PRO A 918 -36.43 -25.89 9.78
N SER A 919 -35.51 -26.76 10.22
CA SER A 919 -34.66 -26.55 11.40
C SER A 919 -33.57 -25.50 11.20
N GLY A 920 -33.52 -24.83 10.04
CA GLY A 920 -32.47 -23.87 9.71
C GLY A 920 -31.20 -24.53 9.18
N GLY A 921 -30.12 -23.75 9.15
CA GLY A 921 -28.84 -24.14 8.57
C GLY A 921 -28.02 -22.94 8.10
N TRP A 922 -27.11 -23.18 7.15
CA TRP A 922 -26.19 -22.17 6.63
C TRP A 922 -26.38 -21.92 5.14
N LEU A 923 -26.27 -20.66 4.71
CA LEU A 923 -26.21 -20.28 3.29
C LEU A 923 -24.89 -19.54 3.02
N HIS A 924 -24.17 -19.95 1.98
CA HIS A 924 -22.94 -19.28 1.54
C HIS A 924 -23.21 -18.54 0.22
N VAL A 925 -23.38 -17.22 0.28
CA VAL A 925 -23.83 -16.39 -0.86
C VAL A 925 -22.64 -15.71 -1.52
N HIS A 926 -22.30 -16.11 -2.75
CA HIS A 926 -21.19 -15.53 -3.52
C HIS A 926 -21.70 -14.43 -4.46
N ASP A 927 -21.09 -13.24 -4.42
CA ASP A 927 -21.40 -12.12 -5.33
C ASP A 927 -20.13 -11.31 -5.68
N ASN A 928 -20.18 -10.59 -6.80
CA ASN A 928 -19.25 -9.52 -7.15
C ASN A 928 -19.80 -8.17 -6.66
N VAL A 929 -19.09 -7.52 -5.75
CA VAL A 929 -19.57 -6.34 -5.02
C VAL A 929 -18.56 -5.20 -5.17
N ALA A 930 -19.03 -4.00 -5.51
CA ALA A 930 -18.19 -2.81 -5.51
C ALA A 930 -17.73 -2.47 -4.08
N VAL A 931 -16.54 -1.88 -3.90
CA VAL A 931 -15.99 -1.60 -2.55
C VAL A 931 -16.94 -0.73 -1.74
N GLU A 932 -17.51 0.28 -2.40
CA GLU A 932 -18.48 1.23 -1.88
C GLU A 932 -19.83 0.60 -1.49
N ASP A 933 -20.21 -0.52 -2.12
CA ASP A 933 -21.52 -1.15 -1.93
C ASP A 933 -21.53 -2.28 -0.90
N ARG A 934 -20.39 -2.56 -0.24
CA ARG A 934 -20.25 -3.73 0.65
C ARG A 934 -21.35 -3.83 1.70
N GLU A 935 -21.55 -2.76 2.47
CA GLU A 935 -22.53 -2.76 3.58
C GLU A 935 -23.97 -2.82 3.06
N ALA A 936 -24.27 -2.07 1.99
CA ALA A 936 -25.58 -2.07 1.35
C ALA A 936 -25.93 -3.46 0.78
N TRP A 937 -24.95 -4.13 0.19
CA TRP A 937 -25.07 -5.49 -0.31
C TRP A 937 -25.36 -6.50 0.81
N GLU A 938 -24.60 -6.45 1.91
CA GLU A 938 -24.79 -7.35 3.05
C GLU A 938 -26.20 -7.22 3.65
N GLN A 939 -26.63 -5.98 3.89
CA GLN A 939 -27.99 -5.69 4.39
C GLN A 939 -29.07 -6.18 3.43
N ARG A 940 -28.84 -6.05 2.11
CA ARG A 940 -29.75 -6.55 1.08
C ARG A 940 -29.88 -8.07 1.16
N VAL A 941 -28.77 -8.81 1.22
CA VAL A 941 -28.78 -10.27 1.32
C VAL A 941 -29.60 -10.71 2.53
N VAL A 942 -29.32 -10.18 3.74
CA VAL A 942 -30.03 -10.56 4.96
C VAL A 942 -31.53 -10.24 4.86
N ARG A 943 -31.88 -9.04 4.35
CA ARG A 943 -33.28 -8.61 4.19
C ARG A 943 -34.06 -9.53 3.27
N PHE A 944 -33.51 -9.87 2.11
CA PHE A 944 -34.17 -10.76 1.15
C PHE A 944 -34.30 -12.18 1.68
N MET A 945 -33.27 -12.72 2.35
CA MET A 945 -33.37 -14.05 2.96
C MET A 945 -34.47 -14.12 4.03
N ARG A 946 -34.67 -13.05 4.82
CA ARG A 946 -35.80 -12.95 5.77
C ARG A 946 -37.16 -12.93 5.08
N GLN A 947 -37.29 -12.17 3.99
CA GLN A 947 -38.53 -12.13 3.21
C GLN A 947 -38.85 -13.49 2.59
N LEU A 948 -37.85 -14.16 2.03
CA LEU A 948 -38.01 -15.51 1.47
C LEU A 948 -38.37 -16.52 2.55
N ALA A 949 -37.75 -16.49 3.72
CA ALA A 949 -38.12 -17.38 4.82
C ALA A 949 -39.60 -17.23 5.20
N GLN A 950 -40.10 -15.99 5.29
CA GLN A 950 -41.53 -15.73 5.53
C GLN A 950 -42.42 -16.26 4.40
N GLN A 951 -42.04 -16.01 3.13
CA GLN A 951 -42.80 -16.47 1.96
C GLN A 951 -42.91 -18.00 1.90
N TYR A 952 -41.85 -18.71 2.29
CA TYR A 952 -41.82 -20.18 2.33
C TYR A 952 -42.33 -20.76 3.66
N GLY A 953 -42.89 -19.93 4.55
CA GLY A 953 -43.49 -20.38 5.81
C GLY A 953 -42.49 -20.91 6.84
N LYS A 954 -41.24 -20.44 6.81
CA LYS A 954 -40.17 -20.86 7.72
C LYS A 954 -39.96 -19.83 8.82
N ASP A 955 -40.21 -20.22 10.07
CA ASP A 955 -40.00 -19.35 11.23
C ASP A 955 -38.52 -19.36 11.66
N LEU A 956 -37.71 -18.58 10.95
CA LEU A 956 -36.26 -18.50 11.13
C LEU A 956 -35.81 -17.10 11.53
N THR A 957 -34.86 -17.04 12.45
CA THR A 957 -34.01 -15.88 12.68
C THR A 957 -32.80 -15.98 11.75
N ILE A 958 -32.56 -14.92 10.97
CA ILE A 958 -31.52 -14.89 9.93
C ILE A 958 -30.55 -13.75 10.20
N SER A 959 -29.26 -14.07 10.28
CA SER A 959 -28.14 -13.15 10.47
C SER A 959 -27.01 -13.44 9.47
N CYS A 960 -26.22 -12.40 9.16
CA CYS A 960 -24.93 -12.57 8.49
C CYS A 960 -23.86 -12.68 9.59
N GLU A 961 -23.17 -13.80 9.67
CA GLU A 961 -22.15 -14.04 10.70
C GLU A 961 -20.76 -13.62 10.24
N HIS A 962 -20.51 -13.70 8.92
CA HIS A 962 -19.21 -13.37 8.35
C HIS A 962 -19.34 -12.97 6.88
N VAL A 963 -18.52 -12.00 6.45
CA VAL A 963 -18.34 -11.66 5.04
C VAL A 963 -16.89 -11.90 4.66
N GLU A 964 -16.66 -12.98 3.92
CA GLU A 964 -15.34 -13.35 3.43
C GLU A 964 -15.01 -12.59 2.14
N LYS A 965 -13.82 -11.99 2.11
CA LYS A 965 -13.29 -11.31 0.93
C LYS A 965 -12.37 -12.26 0.16
N VAL A 966 -12.91 -12.94 -0.85
CA VAL A 966 -12.19 -14.01 -1.58
C VAL A 966 -11.07 -13.46 -2.44
N LYS A 967 -11.36 -12.54 -3.37
CA LYS A 967 -10.39 -11.96 -4.32
C LYS A 967 -10.91 -10.68 -4.96
N SER A 968 -10.00 -9.89 -5.55
CA SER A 968 -10.40 -8.83 -6.49
C SER A 968 -10.88 -9.47 -7.80
N TYR A 969 -12.07 -9.07 -8.26
CA TYR A 969 -12.65 -9.50 -9.53
C TYR A 969 -12.31 -8.50 -10.66
N ALA A 970 -12.46 -7.21 -10.38
CA ALA A 970 -12.11 -6.10 -11.28
C ALA A 970 -11.65 -4.89 -10.44
N PRO A 971 -11.11 -3.81 -11.05
CA PRO A 971 -10.85 -2.58 -10.30
C PRO A 971 -12.07 -2.15 -9.49
N LYS A 972 -11.90 -1.98 -8.18
CA LYS A 972 -12.95 -1.66 -7.21
C LYS A 972 -14.10 -2.68 -7.06
N VAL A 973 -14.00 -3.88 -7.61
CA VAL A 973 -15.00 -4.94 -7.44
C VAL A 973 -14.35 -6.17 -6.81
N TYR A 974 -14.91 -6.66 -5.70
CA TYR A 974 -14.47 -7.86 -5.00
C TYR A 974 -15.47 -9.00 -5.15
N HIS A 975 -14.97 -10.22 -5.28
CA HIS A 975 -15.77 -11.41 -5.01
C HIS A 975 -15.86 -11.56 -3.49
N LEU A 976 -17.07 -11.41 -2.95
CA LEU A 976 -17.41 -11.60 -1.53
C LEU A 976 -18.26 -12.85 -1.33
N VAL A 977 -18.19 -13.42 -0.13
CA VAL A 977 -19.07 -14.51 0.31
C VAL A 977 -19.69 -14.13 1.65
N ALA A 978 -21.02 -14.03 1.71
CA ALA A 978 -21.74 -13.85 2.97
C ALA A 978 -22.13 -15.21 3.53
N ASP A 979 -21.69 -15.49 4.76
CA ASP A 979 -22.07 -16.67 5.53
C ASP A 979 -23.32 -16.33 6.36
N ILE A 980 -24.47 -16.74 5.85
CA ILE A 980 -25.77 -16.47 6.45
C ILE A 980 -26.16 -17.65 7.35
N HIS A 981 -26.43 -17.36 8.62
CA HIS A 981 -26.91 -18.34 9.58
C HIS A 981 -28.42 -18.21 9.75
N CYS A 982 -29.12 -19.32 9.63
CA CYS A 982 -30.57 -19.42 9.77
C CYS A 982 -30.88 -20.34 10.94
N VAL A 983 -31.49 -19.83 12.00
CA VAL A 983 -31.85 -20.62 13.20
C VAL A 983 -33.36 -20.57 13.44
N PRO A 984 -33.99 -21.63 13.96
CA PRO A 984 -35.39 -21.58 14.35
C PRO A 984 -35.64 -20.48 15.38
N ARG A 985 -36.71 -19.71 15.22
CA ARG A 985 -37.12 -18.75 16.23
C ARG A 985 -37.56 -19.53 17.48
N GLN A 986 -36.91 -19.30 18.61
CA GLN A 986 -37.33 -19.91 19.86
C GLN A 986 -38.73 -19.41 20.20
N SER A 987 -39.69 -20.32 20.35
CA SER A 987 -40.96 -20.02 20.97
C SER A 987 -40.67 -19.51 22.38
N SER A 988 -40.98 -18.25 22.64
CA SER A 988 -40.99 -17.68 23.99
C SER A 988 -41.94 -18.53 24.84
N ALA A 989 -41.36 -19.39 25.68
CA ALA A 989 -42.08 -20.09 26.74
C ALA A 989 -42.44 -19.12 27.87
#